data_AF-A0A8J7TEB4-F1
#
_entry.id   AF-A0A8J7TEB4-F1
#
_cell.length_a   1.000
_cell.length_b   1.000
_cell.length_c   1.000
_cell.angle_alpha   90.00
_cell.angle_beta   90.00
_cell.angle_gamma   90.00
#
_symmetry.space_group_name_H-M   'P 1'
#
loop_
_entity.id
_entity.type
_entity.pdbx_description
1 polymer ?
#
loop_
_entity_poly.entity_id
_entity_poly.type
_entity_poly.pdbx_seq_one_letter_code
_entity_poly.pdbx_strand_id
1 'polypeptide(L)'
;MAASLQRFGFVGRGFLRSSLLKTHALTKHIIGSNRHRTTQAASQVILNVPETKVTTLENGLRVASEDSGLSTCTVGLWIDAGSRYENERNNGTAHFLEHMAFKGTKKRSQLDLELEIENMGAHLNAYTSREQTVYYAKAFSKDLPRAVEILADIIQNSTLGEAEIERERGVILREMQEVETNLQEVVFDYLHATAYQSTALGRTILGPTENIKTINRNDLVEYITTHYKGPRIVLAAAGGVSHSELIDQAKYHFGRLPATYEGEAPALPLCRFTGSEVRVRDDKMPLAHIAIAVEAVGWSHPDTIPLMVANTLIGNWDRSFGGGVNLSSTLAQMACQGNLCHSFQSFNTCYTDTGLWGLYMVCEPSTIAEMMHFTQREWMSLCTSVTESEVARAKNLLKTNMLLHLDGSTPICEDIGRQMLCYSRRIPLPELEARIDAIDAKTIKDVCTKYIYDKCPAVAAVALDEGDIALLKTYGQSTYSRQIKQVEDDIQQLLKKINELTGIKESDTGLAPPALWDLAADKQTLQSEQPLQVARCTKIINADSEDPKYIINVKQFAKFVVDLSDQVAPTDIEEGMRVGVDRNKYQIHIPLPPKIDPTVTMMQVEEKPDVTYSDVGGCKEQIEKLREVVETPLLHPERFVNLGIEPPKGVLLFGPPGTGKTLCARAVANRTDACFIRVIGSELVQKYVGEGARMVRELFEMARTKKACLIFFDEIDAIGGARFDDGAGGDNEVQRTMLELINQLDGFDPRGNIKVLMATNRPDTLDPALMRPGRLDRKIEFSLPDLEGRTHIFKIHARSMSVERDIRFELLARLCPNSTGAEIRSVCTEAGMFAIRARRKIATEKDFLEAVNKVIKSYAKFSATPRYMTYN
;
A
#
# COMPACT_ATOMS: atom_id res chain seq x y z
N MET A 1 27.29 -65.82 17.88
CA MET A 1 27.09 -65.72 16.42
C MET A 1 28.00 -64.57 15.97
N ALA A 2 29.13 -64.71 15.28
CA ALA A 2 29.43 -65.46 14.03
C ALA A 2 28.44 -65.08 12.91
N ALA A 3 28.82 -64.67 11.69
CA ALA A 3 30.10 -64.31 11.04
C ALA A 3 29.76 -63.59 9.69
N SER A 4 30.60 -62.96 8.85
CA SER A 4 32.01 -62.48 8.81
C SER A 4 32.12 -61.56 7.57
N LEU A 5 32.62 -60.34 7.61
CA LEU A 5 34.06 -59.94 7.53
C LEU A 5 34.88 -60.66 6.44
N GLN A 6 35.28 -59.94 5.37
CA GLN A 6 36.55 -60.00 4.59
C GLN A 6 36.36 -59.24 3.24
N ARG A 7 37.34 -58.56 2.61
CA ARG A 7 38.82 -58.65 2.66
C ARG A 7 39.53 -57.41 2.05
N PHE A 8 40.73 -57.08 2.55
CA PHE A 8 41.85 -56.29 1.95
C PHE A 8 41.59 -54.88 1.36
N GLY A 9 42.56 -53.94 1.36
CA GLY A 9 43.90 -53.95 1.96
C GLY A 9 44.91 -52.96 1.32
N PHE A 10 45.35 -51.97 2.11
CA PHE A 10 46.67 -51.29 2.11
C PHE A 10 47.41 -50.84 0.81
N VAL A 11 47.63 -49.51 0.74
CA VAL A 11 48.92 -48.80 0.50
C VAL A 11 49.65 -48.89 -0.87
N GLY A 12 50.04 -47.73 -1.40
CA GLY A 12 50.93 -47.64 -2.58
C GLY A 12 51.44 -46.23 -2.95
N ARG A 13 52.22 -45.60 -2.06
CA ARG A 13 53.04 -44.36 -2.25
C ARG A 13 53.45 -43.97 -3.69
N GLY A 14 53.33 -42.68 -4.00
CA GLY A 14 54.53 -41.82 -4.07
C GLY A 14 55.02 -41.23 -5.41
N PHE A 15 55.30 -39.91 -5.35
CA PHE A 15 56.43 -39.19 -5.97
C PHE A 15 56.41 -38.75 -7.46
N LEU A 16 56.30 -37.42 -7.60
CA LEU A 16 57.13 -36.50 -8.42
C LEU A 16 56.96 -36.33 -9.94
N ARG A 17 56.92 -35.02 -10.29
CA ARG A 17 57.67 -34.29 -11.34
C ARG A 17 57.13 -34.17 -12.78
N SER A 18 56.54 -33.00 -13.02
CA SER A 18 57.02 -31.98 -13.98
C SER A 18 57.45 -32.37 -15.40
N SER A 19 56.65 -31.94 -16.39
CA SER A 19 57.10 -31.22 -17.60
C SER A 19 55.88 -30.47 -18.18
N LEU A 20 55.92 -29.13 -18.29
CA LEU A 20 56.43 -28.36 -19.43
C LEU A 20 55.67 -28.58 -20.75
N LEU A 21 54.82 -27.60 -21.07
CA LEU A 21 54.66 -26.95 -22.39
C LEU A 21 54.94 -27.80 -23.65
N LYS A 22 53.88 -28.03 -24.45
CA LYS A 22 53.94 -27.72 -25.89
C LYS A 22 52.56 -27.55 -26.53
N THR A 23 52.50 -26.55 -27.39
CA THR A 23 51.39 -26.15 -28.26
C THR A 23 51.08 -27.18 -29.35
N HIS A 24 49.80 -27.32 -29.72
CA HIS A 24 49.43 -27.45 -31.13
C HIS A 24 48.03 -26.88 -31.37
N ALA A 25 47.95 -25.92 -32.31
CA ALA A 25 46.68 -25.44 -32.82
C ALA A 25 46.09 -26.47 -33.80
N LEU A 26 44.81 -26.80 -33.64
CA LEU A 26 44.02 -27.54 -34.63
C LEU A 26 42.63 -26.92 -34.73
N THR A 27 42.49 -26.01 -35.68
CA THR A 27 41.19 -25.48 -36.11
C THR A 27 40.34 -26.63 -36.67
N LYS A 28 39.22 -26.95 -36.03
CA LYS A 28 38.16 -27.78 -36.62
C LYS A 28 36.82 -27.09 -36.44
N HIS A 29 36.23 -26.71 -37.57
CA HIS A 29 34.78 -26.48 -37.64
C HIS A 29 34.07 -27.76 -37.18
N ILE A 30 33.21 -27.65 -36.17
CA ILE A 30 32.24 -28.70 -35.84
C ILE A 30 30.86 -28.05 -35.90
N ILE A 31 30.11 -28.45 -36.93
CA ILE A 31 28.70 -28.12 -37.08
C ILE A 31 27.90 -29.04 -36.17
N GLY A 32 27.07 -28.45 -35.31
CA GLY A 32 25.85 -29.02 -34.75
C GLY A 32 25.85 -30.48 -34.25
N SER A 33 26.09 -30.68 -32.96
CA SER A 33 25.32 -31.66 -32.19
C SER A 33 25.01 -31.10 -30.80
N ASN A 34 23.78 -31.28 -30.35
CA ASN A 34 23.21 -30.58 -29.19
C ASN A 34 23.03 -31.54 -28.01
N ARG A 35 23.05 -31.01 -26.77
CA ARG A 35 22.78 -31.70 -25.49
C ARG A 35 23.83 -32.66 -24.91
N HIS A 36 24.94 -32.08 -24.43
CA HIS A 36 25.43 -32.40 -23.08
C HIS A 36 25.75 -31.09 -22.34
N ARG A 37 24.82 -30.62 -21.50
CA ARG A 37 25.12 -29.54 -20.53
C ARG A 37 25.93 -30.14 -19.39
N THR A 38 27.25 -30.16 -19.52
CA THR A 38 28.14 -30.22 -18.36
C THR A 38 27.93 -28.94 -17.55
N THR A 39 27.66 -29.06 -16.25
CA THR A 39 27.57 -27.92 -15.35
C THR A 39 28.96 -27.30 -15.21
N GLN A 40 29.16 -26.15 -15.86
CA GLN A 40 30.36 -25.32 -15.68
C GLN A 40 30.44 -24.84 -14.22
N ALA A 41 31.66 -24.70 -13.69
CA ALA A 41 31.87 -24.12 -12.38
C ALA A 41 31.40 -22.66 -12.35
N ALA A 42 30.95 -22.15 -11.19
CA ALA A 42 30.43 -20.79 -11.06
C ALA A 42 31.41 -19.72 -11.61
N SER A 43 32.71 -19.87 -11.36
CA SER A 43 33.76 -18.99 -11.89
C SER A 43 33.86 -18.99 -13.43
N GLN A 44 33.50 -20.09 -14.11
CA GLN A 44 33.40 -20.14 -15.57
C GLN A 44 32.11 -19.49 -16.09
N VAL A 45 31.02 -19.53 -15.32
CA VAL A 45 29.76 -18.84 -15.66
C VAL A 45 29.93 -17.33 -15.58
N ILE A 46 30.64 -16.83 -14.55
CA ILE A 46 30.91 -15.39 -14.37
C ILE A 46 31.80 -14.82 -15.51
N LEU A 47 32.69 -15.64 -16.10
CA LEU A 47 33.46 -15.27 -17.29
C LEU A 47 32.63 -15.14 -18.58
N ASN A 48 31.37 -15.61 -18.59
CA ASN A 48 30.47 -15.51 -19.75
C ASN A 48 29.54 -14.28 -19.67
N VAL A 49 29.68 -13.42 -18.66
CA VAL A 49 28.92 -12.17 -18.54
C VAL A 49 29.38 -11.18 -19.63
N PRO A 50 28.46 -10.42 -20.29
CA PRO A 50 28.86 -9.52 -21.37
C PRO A 50 29.86 -8.44 -20.93
N GLU A 51 30.82 -8.13 -21.79
CA GLU A 51 31.81 -7.09 -21.51
C GLU A 51 31.17 -5.69 -21.52
N THR A 52 31.37 -4.93 -20.45
CA THR A 52 30.96 -3.52 -20.37
C THR A 52 31.91 -2.67 -21.22
N LYS A 53 31.42 -2.16 -22.35
CA LYS A 53 32.19 -1.29 -23.24
C LYS A 53 32.09 0.16 -22.76
N VAL A 54 33.24 0.85 -22.69
CA VAL A 54 33.32 2.25 -22.26
C VAL A 54 34.08 3.06 -23.29
N THR A 55 33.47 4.15 -23.75
CA THR A 55 34.06 5.12 -24.68
C THR A 55 33.93 6.52 -24.08
N THR A 56 34.97 7.34 -24.17
CA THR A 56 34.92 8.76 -23.75
C THR A 56 34.82 9.65 -24.98
N LEU A 57 33.89 10.60 -24.97
CA LEU A 57 33.71 11.59 -26.04
C LEU A 57 34.69 12.77 -25.89
N GLU A 58 34.86 13.56 -26.94
CA GLU A 58 35.77 14.73 -26.97
C GLU A 58 35.42 15.80 -25.92
N ASN A 59 34.16 15.88 -25.51
CA ASN A 59 33.68 16.78 -24.45
C ASN A 59 33.85 16.21 -23.02
N GLY A 60 34.53 15.07 -22.87
CA GLY A 60 34.76 14.38 -21.60
C GLY A 60 33.60 13.52 -21.10
N LEU A 61 32.45 13.50 -21.77
CA LEU A 61 31.31 12.64 -21.40
C LEU A 61 31.68 11.17 -21.62
N ARG A 62 31.39 10.35 -20.62
CA ARG A 62 31.68 8.90 -20.63
C ARG A 62 30.44 8.12 -21.03
N VAL A 63 30.54 7.32 -22.08
CA VAL A 63 29.46 6.45 -22.59
C VAL A 63 29.81 5.01 -22.25
N ALA A 64 28.98 4.35 -21.44
CA ALA A 64 29.17 2.97 -21.03
C ALA A 64 27.96 2.12 -21.44
N SER A 65 28.18 0.90 -21.95
CA SER A 65 27.07 -0.02 -22.23
C SER A 65 27.39 -1.49 -22.03
N GLU A 66 26.38 -2.25 -21.61
CA GLU A 66 26.39 -3.71 -21.59
C GLU A 66 25.27 -4.24 -22.49
N ASP A 67 25.63 -5.02 -23.52
CA ASP A 67 24.67 -5.66 -24.43
C ASP A 67 24.37 -7.08 -23.95
N SER A 68 23.13 -7.30 -23.52
CA SER A 68 22.60 -8.60 -23.09
C SER A 68 21.58 -9.19 -24.08
N GLY A 69 21.36 -8.54 -25.24
CA GLY A 69 20.46 -9.04 -26.29
C GLY A 69 18.97 -9.08 -25.92
N LEU A 70 18.56 -8.38 -24.85
CA LEU A 70 17.16 -8.28 -24.42
C LEU A 70 16.31 -7.44 -25.39
N SER A 71 15.00 -7.70 -25.44
CA SER A 71 14.03 -6.91 -26.21
C SER A 71 13.70 -5.53 -25.60
N THR A 72 14.22 -5.27 -24.40
CA THR A 72 14.13 -3.99 -23.70
C THR A 72 15.52 -3.49 -23.33
N CYS A 73 15.63 -2.18 -23.17
CA CYS A 73 16.82 -1.48 -22.69
C CYS A 73 16.47 -0.54 -21.54
N THR A 74 17.44 -0.27 -20.69
CA THR A 74 17.46 0.91 -19.81
C THR A 74 18.61 1.78 -20.25
N VAL A 75 18.37 3.07 -20.43
CA VAL A 75 19.39 4.09 -20.72
C VAL A 75 19.23 5.24 -19.73
N GLY A 76 20.32 5.80 -19.23
CA GLY A 76 20.25 6.88 -18.26
C GLY A 76 21.53 7.70 -18.14
N LEU A 77 21.39 8.84 -17.48
CA LEU A 77 22.43 9.82 -17.24
C LEU A 77 22.67 9.91 -15.74
N TRP A 78 23.86 9.49 -15.34
CA TRP A 78 24.38 9.61 -13.98
C TRP A 78 25.25 10.86 -13.93
N ILE A 79 24.85 11.80 -13.09
CA ILE A 79 25.52 13.10 -12.92
C ILE A 79 26.15 13.14 -11.53
N ASP A 80 27.43 13.47 -11.47
CA ASP A 80 28.15 13.80 -10.23
C ASP A 80 27.74 15.20 -9.73
N ALA A 81 26.51 15.27 -9.22
CA ALA A 81 25.85 16.44 -8.65
C ALA A 81 24.75 15.97 -7.68
N GLY A 82 24.45 16.75 -6.65
CA GLY A 82 23.52 16.39 -5.57
C GLY A 82 23.62 17.40 -4.42
N SER A 83 22.85 17.21 -3.33
CA SER A 83 22.74 18.22 -2.27
C SER A 83 24.05 18.57 -1.54
N ARG A 84 25.06 17.69 -1.57
CA ARG A 84 26.42 17.97 -1.04
C ARG A 84 27.12 19.12 -1.78
N TYR A 85 26.78 19.34 -3.04
CA TYR A 85 27.38 20.41 -3.86
C TYR A 85 26.66 21.76 -3.70
N GLU A 86 25.61 21.82 -2.88
CA GLU A 86 24.88 23.04 -2.57
C GLU A 86 25.56 23.84 -1.46
N ASN A 87 25.17 25.11 -1.33
CA ASN A 87 25.46 25.97 -0.21
C ASN A 87 24.25 26.03 0.74
N GLU A 88 24.41 26.67 1.90
CA GLU A 88 23.35 26.75 2.91
C GLU A 88 22.10 27.50 2.42
N ARG A 89 22.26 28.50 1.53
CA ARG A 89 21.17 29.31 0.97
C ARG A 89 20.36 28.60 -0.13
N ASN A 90 21.02 27.79 -0.96
CA ASN A 90 20.40 27.08 -2.08
C ASN A 90 20.24 25.57 -1.79
N ASN A 91 20.27 25.18 -0.52
CA ASN A 91 19.95 23.81 -0.09
C ASN A 91 18.53 23.43 -0.50
N GLY A 92 18.37 22.34 -1.25
CA GLY A 92 17.13 21.84 -1.85
C GLY A 92 16.97 22.15 -3.35
N THR A 93 17.95 22.77 -4.01
CA THR A 93 17.91 23.14 -5.44
C THR A 93 18.00 21.92 -6.36
N ALA A 94 18.78 20.90 -5.99
CA ALA A 94 18.94 19.66 -6.75
C ALA A 94 17.62 18.87 -6.80
N HIS A 95 16.96 18.69 -5.65
CA HIS A 95 15.63 18.08 -5.58
C HIS A 95 14.58 18.92 -6.33
N PHE A 96 14.62 20.25 -6.19
CA PHE A 96 13.72 21.14 -6.94
C PHE A 96 13.93 21.01 -8.46
N LEU A 97 15.18 20.92 -8.91
CA LEU A 97 15.53 20.73 -10.32
C LEU A 97 15.05 19.39 -10.86
N GLU A 98 15.09 18.32 -10.06
CA GLU A 98 14.53 17.01 -10.42
C GLU A 98 13.04 17.11 -10.77
N HIS A 99 12.23 17.75 -9.92
CA HIS A 99 10.81 17.96 -10.20
C HIS A 99 10.58 18.77 -11.47
N MET A 100 11.40 19.80 -11.69
CA MET A 100 11.32 20.67 -12.87
C MET A 100 11.76 19.97 -14.17
N ALA A 101 12.53 18.88 -14.10
CA ALA A 101 13.00 18.15 -15.28
C ALA A 101 11.86 17.56 -16.12
N PHE A 102 10.73 17.22 -15.48
CA PHE A 102 9.58 16.60 -16.14
C PHE A 102 8.49 17.61 -16.59
N LYS A 103 8.61 18.90 -16.27
CA LYS A 103 7.57 19.92 -16.55
C LYS A 103 7.62 20.51 -17.95
N GLY A 104 8.21 19.78 -18.89
CA GLY A 104 8.36 20.16 -20.29
C GLY A 104 9.72 20.77 -20.65
N THR A 105 9.94 20.89 -21.95
CA THR A 105 11.15 21.47 -22.56
C THR A 105 10.75 22.57 -23.55
N LYS A 106 11.74 23.30 -24.08
CA LYS A 106 11.47 24.26 -25.18
C LYS A 106 10.96 23.59 -26.46
N LYS A 107 11.09 22.27 -26.58
CA LYS A 107 10.74 21.48 -27.77
C LYS A 107 9.41 20.72 -27.61
N ARG A 108 9.00 20.41 -26.37
CA ARG A 108 7.82 19.62 -26.02
C ARG A 108 7.11 20.25 -24.82
N SER A 109 5.79 20.40 -24.85
CA SER A 109 5.06 20.73 -23.62
C SER A 109 5.13 19.57 -22.63
N GLN A 110 4.77 19.80 -21.36
CA GLN A 110 4.67 18.74 -20.35
C GLN A 110 3.75 17.59 -20.84
N LEU A 111 2.57 17.94 -21.37
CA LEU A 111 1.61 16.96 -21.86
C LEU A 111 2.13 16.17 -23.06
N ASP A 112 2.82 16.84 -24.00
CA ASP A 112 3.42 16.15 -25.16
C ASP A 112 4.54 15.20 -24.73
N LEU A 113 5.34 15.58 -23.72
CA LEU A 113 6.40 14.75 -23.16
C LEU A 113 5.84 13.51 -22.46
N GLU A 114 4.83 13.68 -21.61
CA GLU A 114 4.11 12.59 -20.92
C GLU A 114 3.48 11.62 -21.94
N LEU A 115 2.71 12.15 -22.91
CA LEU A 115 2.10 11.35 -23.97
C LEU A 115 3.14 10.64 -24.86
N GLU A 116 4.27 11.27 -25.18
CA GLU A 116 5.32 10.64 -26.00
C GLU A 116 5.95 9.44 -25.27
N ILE A 117 6.19 9.55 -23.96
CA ILE A 117 6.73 8.49 -23.12
C ILE A 117 5.71 7.34 -22.98
N GLU A 118 4.45 7.64 -22.68
CA GLU A 118 3.39 6.64 -22.57
C GLU A 118 3.12 5.90 -23.89
N ASN A 119 3.10 6.60 -25.03
CA ASN A 119 2.87 5.98 -26.34
C ASN A 119 4.02 5.03 -26.76
N MET A 120 5.24 5.25 -26.29
CA MET A 120 6.34 4.28 -26.46
C MET A 120 6.25 3.09 -25.50
N GLY A 121 5.37 3.14 -24.48
CA GLY A 121 5.40 2.20 -23.36
C GLY A 121 6.69 2.31 -22.53
N ALA A 122 7.30 3.51 -22.51
CA ALA A 122 8.52 3.76 -21.78
C ALA A 122 8.21 4.24 -20.36
N HIS A 123 9.14 4.00 -19.43
CA HIS A 123 9.09 4.54 -18.07
C HIS A 123 10.32 5.43 -17.84
N LEU A 124 10.08 6.70 -17.54
CA LEU A 124 11.11 7.69 -17.27
C LEU A 124 11.04 8.08 -15.79
N ASN A 125 12.15 7.90 -15.08
CA ASN A 125 12.29 8.24 -13.67
C ASN A 125 13.53 9.11 -13.44
N ALA A 126 13.55 9.84 -12.33
CA ALA A 126 14.76 10.40 -11.75
C ALA A 126 14.85 10.06 -10.27
N TYR A 127 16.02 10.33 -9.69
CA TYR A 127 16.22 10.48 -8.25
C TYR A 127 17.49 11.30 -7.97
N THR A 128 17.45 12.06 -6.88
CA THR A 128 18.58 12.85 -6.37
C THR A 128 19.06 12.29 -5.04
N SER A 129 20.36 12.10 -4.91
CA SER A 129 21.05 11.74 -3.68
C SER A 129 21.98 12.88 -3.22
N ARG A 130 22.74 12.67 -2.14
CA ARG A 130 23.69 13.68 -1.64
C ARG A 130 24.83 13.96 -2.63
N GLU A 131 25.30 12.97 -3.39
CA GLU A 131 26.43 13.14 -4.34
C GLU A 131 26.06 12.89 -5.81
N GLN A 132 24.91 12.26 -6.10
CA GLN A 132 24.56 11.78 -7.44
C GLN A 132 23.12 12.15 -7.80
N THR A 133 22.90 12.58 -9.05
CA THR A 133 21.57 12.80 -9.63
C THR A 133 21.44 11.90 -10.85
N VAL A 134 20.34 11.18 -10.95
CA VAL A 134 20.14 10.16 -11.99
C VAL A 134 18.85 10.43 -12.74
N TYR A 135 18.91 10.41 -14.07
CA TYR A 135 17.75 10.45 -14.97
C TYR A 135 17.80 9.22 -15.87
N TYR A 136 16.83 8.31 -15.79
CA TYR A 136 16.86 7.07 -16.58
C TYR A 136 15.50 6.74 -17.21
N ALA A 137 15.57 6.20 -18.42
CA ALA A 137 14.44 5.74 -19.20
C ALA A 137 14.57 4.24 -19.48
N LYS A 138 13.52 3.48 -19.17
CA LYS A 138 13.34 2.08 -19.59
C LYS A 138 12.41 2.04 -20.80
N ALA A 139 12.86 1.46 -21.90
CA ALA A 139 12.13 1.43 -23.18
C ALA A 139 12.36 0.11 -23.94
N PHE A 140 11.66 -0.10 -25.05
CA PHE A 140 12.01 -1.18 -25.97
C PHE A 140 13.33 -0.86 -26.68
N SER A 141 14.11 -1.89 -27.03
CA SER A 141 15.42 -1.71 -27.67
C SER A 141 15.36 -0.93 -29.00
N LYS A 142 14.23 -1.00 -29.71
CA LYS A 142 13.95 -0.23 -30.94
C LYS A 142 13.78 1.28 -30.71
N ASP A 143 13.42 1.70 -29.50
CA ASP A 143 13.10 3.10 -29.17
C ASP A 143 14.28 3.79 -28.43
N LEU A 144 15.41 3.08 -28.28
CA LEU A 144 16.63 3.58 -27.63
C LEU A 144 17.08 4.96 -28.16
N PRO A 145 17.14 5.24 -29.49
CA PRO A 145 17.49 6.56 -29.99
C PRO A 145 16.56 7.67 -29.48
N ARG A 146 15.26 7.36 -29.36
CA ARG A 146 14.25 8.33 -28.92
C ARG A 146 14.33 8.59 -27.42
N ALA A 147 14.59 7.55 -26.62
CA ALA A 147 14.87 7.69 -25.19
C ALA A 147 16.12 8.57 -24.94
N VAL A 148 17.19 8.38 -25.72
CA VAL A 148 18.40 9.23 -25.65
C VAL A 148 18.11 10.68 -26.04
N GLU A 149 17.31 10.91 -27.09
CA GLU A 149 16.86 12.26 -27.47
C GLU A 149 16.10 12.95 -26.33
N ILE A 150 15.14 12.25 -25.70
CA ILE A 150 14.30 12.81 -24.63
C ILE A 150 15.16 13.18 -23.41
N LEU A 151 16.03 12.29 -22.96
CA LEU A 151 16.96 12.56 -21.85
C LEU A 151 17.88 13.76 -22.15
N ALA A 152 18.34 13.89 -23.40
CA ALA A 152 19.16 15.02 -23.82
C ALA A 152 18.39 16.36 -23.84
N ASP A 153 17.12 16.33 -24.27
CA ASP A 153 16.25 17.50 -24.35
C ASP A 153 15.82 17.98 -22.95
N ILE A 154 15.55 17.06 -22.03
CA ILE A 154 15.26 17.36 -20.62
C ILE A 154 16.42 18.12 -19.98
N ILE A 155 17.65 17.60 -20.08
CA ILE A 155 18.83 18.19 -19.44
C ILE A 155 19.23 19.53 -20.08
N GLN A 156 19.14 19.68 -21.40
CA GLN A 156 19.64 20.87 -22.10
C GLN A 156 18.57 21.96 -22.32
N ASN A 157 17.30 21.60 -22.44
CA ASN A 157 16.22 22.50 -22.89
C ASN A 157 15.03 22.60 -21.94
N SER A 158 15.12 22.15 -20.68
CA SER A 158 14.05 22.30 -19.68
C SER A 158 13.50 23.73 -19.60
N THR A 159 12.17 23.85 -19.52
CA THR A 159 11.46 25.14 -19.35
C THR A 159 11.27 25.48 -17.88
N LEU A 160 12.22 26.24 -17.33
CA LEU A 160 12.12 26.82 -15.98
C LEU A 160 11.21 28.06 -15.97
N GLY A 161 9.90 27.88 -16.17
CA GLY A 161 8.90 28.93 -16.09
C GLY A 161 8.44 29.20 -14.65
N GLU A 162 8.13 30.45 -14.33
CA GLU A 162 7.79 30.86 -12.95
C GLU A 162 6.46 30.26 -12.46
N ALA A 163 5.50 30.07 -13.37
CA ALA A 163 4.21 29.44 -13.06
C ALA A 163 4.33 27.92 -12.84
N GLU A 164 5.33 27.27 -13.44
CA GLU A 164 5.67 25.86 -13.23
C GLU A 164 6.37 25.71 -11.88
N ILE A 165 7.39 26.55 -11.62
CA ILE A 165 8.13 26.61 -10.35
C ILE A 165 7.17 26.78 -9.16
N GLU A 166 6.23 27.72 -9.20
CA GLU A 166 5.31 27.94 -8.07
C GLU A 166 4.29 26.80 -7.89
N ARG A 167 3.91 26.11 -8.97
CA ARG A 167 3.09 24.89 -8.89
C ARG A 167 3.85 23.75 -8.23
N GLU A 168 5.09 23.48 -8.65
CA GLU A 168 5.92 22.42 -8.10
C GLU A 168 6.37 22.70 -6.67
N ARG A 169 6.61 23.96 -6.30
CA ARG A 169 6.86 24.36 -4.90
C ARG A 169 5.74 23.88 -3.97
N GLY A 170 4.49 23.95 -4.41
CA GLY A 170 3.33 23.42 -3.68
C GLY A 170 3.20 21.89 -3.70
N VAL A 171 3.85 21.19 -4.64
CA VAL A 171 3.96 19.72 -4.65
C VAL A 171 5.04 19.28 -3.67
N ILE A 172 6.25 19.82 -3.79
CA ILE A 172 7.42 19.49 -2.94
C ILE A 172 7.10 19.76 -1.44
N LEU A 173 6.38 20.84 -1.13
CA LEU A 173 5.97 21.12 0.25
C LEU A 173 4.92 20.14 0.83
N ARG A 174 4.20 19.38 -0.01
CA ARG A 174 3.31 18.28 0.43
C ARG A 174 4.06 16.96 0.52
N GLU A 175 4.88 16.66 -0.48
CA GLU A 175 5.78 15.50 -0.48
C GLU A 175 6.69 15.50 0.76
N MET A 176 7.25 16.66 1.14
CA MET A 176 8.03 16.77 2.38
C MET A 176 7.21 16.41 3.63
N GLN A 177 5.91 16.72 3.68
CA GLN A 177 5.00 16.31 4.77
C GLN A 177 4.67 14.80 4.72
N GLU A 178 4.70 14.19 3.53
CA GLU A 178 4.53 12.74 3.36
C GLU A 178 5.81 11.99 3.75
N VAL A 179 6.99 12.51 3.40
CA VAL A 179 8.31 11.99 3.82
C VAL A 179 8.48 12.08 5.33
N GLU A 180 7.99 13.14 5.98
CA GLU A 180 7.95 13.25 7.46
C GLU A 180 7.18 12.10 8.14
N THR A 181 6.29 11.38 7.43
CA THR A 181 5.62 10.18 7.95
C THR A 181 6.49 8.92 7.90
N ASN A 182 7.51 8.89 7.03
CA ASN A 182 8.45 7.78 6.93
C ASN A 182 9.62 8.00 7.92
N LEU A 183 9.40 7.55 9.15
CA LEU A 183 10.35 7.71 10.25
C LEU A 183 11.74 7.11 9.98
N GLN A 184 11.89 6.16 9.05
CA GLN A 184 13.19 5.61 8.68
C GLN A 184 14.06 6.69 8.01
N GLU A 185 13.56 7.34 6.96
CA GLU A 185 14.28 8.40 6.25
C GLU A 185 14.55 9.60 7.16
N VAL A 186 13.56 9.98 7.98
CA VAL A 186 13.70 11.05 8.98
C VAL A 186 14.84 10.75 9.98
N VAL A 187 14.93 9.52 10.50
CA VAL A 187 16.02 9.10 11.39
C VAL A 187 17.37 9.07 10.65
N PHE A 188 17.41 8.67 9.38
CA PHE A 188 18.63 8.73 8.58
C PHE A 188 19.08 10.17 8.30
N ASP A 189 18.19 11.10 8.00
CA ASP A 189 18.53 12.51 7.82
C ASP A 189 19.03 13.14 9.14
N TYR A 190 18.37 12.85 10.27
CA TYR A 190 18.86 13.23 11.59
C TYR A 190 20.25 12.63 11.91
N LEU A 191 20.50 11.37 11.54
CA LEU A 191 21.80 10.73 11.71
C LEU A 191 22.88 11.45 10.90
N HIS A 192 22.63 11.81 9.64
CA HIS A 192 23.61 12.51 8.80
C HIS A 192 23.87 13.94 9.30
N ALA A 193 22.83 14.69 9.68
CA ALA A 193 22.97 16.02 10.29
C ALA A 193 23.80 16.00 11.58
N THR A 194 23.69 14.90 12.35
CA THR A 194 24.35 14.71 13.65
C THR A 194 25.76 14.12 13.51
N ALA A 195 26.01 13.29 12.51
CA ALA A 195 27.32 12.74 12.19
C ALA A 195 28.25 13.79 11.55
N TYR A 196 27.69 14.66 10.70
CA TYR A 196 28.43 15.57 9.83
C TYR A 196 28.06 17.05 10.07
N GLN A 197 27.95 17.41 11.36
CA GLN A 197 27.54 18.75 11.80
C GLN A 197 28.32 19.88 11.12
N SER A 198 27.61 20.94 10.70
CA SER A 198 28.18 22.12 10.03
C SER A 198 28.89 21.87 8.70
N THR A 199 28.79 20.66 8.13
CA THR A 199 29.34 20.33 6.80
C THR A 199 28.22 20.14 5.78
N ALA A 200 28.56 20.16 4.48
CA ALA A 200 27.57 20.03 3.42
C ALA A 200 26.83 18.68 3.43
N LEU A 201 27.47 17.60 3.89
CA LEU A 201 26.88 16.25 3.91
C LEU A 201 25.90 16.03 5.07
N GLY A 202 25.92 16.90 6.08
CA GLY A 202 24.91 16.94 7.15
C GLY A 202 23.60 17.62 6.74
N ARG A 203 23.47 18.07 5.48
CA ARG A 203 22.24 18.67 4.96
C ARG A 203 21.32 17.58 4.40
N THR A 204 20.03 17.72 4.67
CA THR A 204 18.94 16.94 4.06
C THR A 204 18.89 17.15 2.55
N ILE A 205 18.39 16.18 1.78
CA ILE A 205 18.29 16.30 0.30
C ILE A 205 17.20 17.30 -0.13
N LEU A 206 16.09 17.35 0.61
CA LEU A 206 14.95 18.24 0.35
C LEU A 206 15.26 19.72 0.65
N GLY A 207 16.13 19.96 1.63
CA GLY A 207 16.39 21.30 2.18
C GLY A 207 15.28 21.79 3.13
N PRO A 208 15.52 22.92 3.83
CA PRO A 208 14.54 23.48 4.77
C PRO A 208 13.40 24.22 4.04
N THR A 209 12.19 24.21 4.61
CA THR A 209 11.01 24.87 4.01
C THR A 209 11.19 26.37 3.73
N GLU A 210 12.09 27.05 4.44
CA GLU A 210 12.40 28.46 4.21
C GLU A 210 13.17 28.65 2.89
N ASN A 211 14.18 27.81 2.63
CA ASN A 211 14.90 27.80 1.35
C ASN A 211 13.96 27.42 0.20
N ILE A 212 13.16 26.36 0.36
CA ILE A 212 12.17 25.92 -0.64
C ILE A 212 11.17 27.04 -1.00
N LYS A 213 10.93 28.03 -0.11
CA LYS A 213 10.11 29.22 -0.40
C LYS A 213 10.85 30.35 -1.13
N THR A 214 12.18 30.36 -1.11
CA THR A 214 13.02 31.44 -1.67
C THR A 214 13.77 31.06 -2.95
N ILE A 215 13.90 29.77 -3.27
CA ILE A 215 14.51 29.30 -4.53
C ILE A 215 13.75 29.89 -5.72
N ASN A 216 14.50 30.54 -6.61
CA ASN A 216 14.03 31.17 -7.83
C ASN A 216 14.64 30.52 -9.07
N ARG A 217 14.13 30.90 -10.24
CA ARG A 217 14.63 30.46 -11.55
C ARG A 217 16.14 30.62 -11.72
N ASN A 218 16.70 31.73 -11.23
CA ASN A 218 18.12 32.02 -11.41
C ASN A 218 19.01 31.01 -10.66
N ASP A 219 18.61 30.61 -9.44
CA ASP A 219 19.36 29.63 -8.64
C ASP A 219 19.39 28.26 -9.34
N LEU A 220 18.28 27.85 -9.96
CA LEU A 220 18.19 26.62 -10.77
C LEU A 220 19.09 26.69 -12.02
N VAL A 221 19.10 27.83 -12.73
CA VAL A 221 19.97 28.03 -13.90
C VAL A 221 21.45 28.05 -13.50
N GLU A 222 21.80 28.69 -12.38
CA GLU A 222 23.16 28.71 -11.84
C GLU A 222 23.63 27.29 -11.46
N TYR A 223 22.76 26.50 -10.82
CA TYR A 223 23.06 25.11 -10.47
C TYR A 223 23.32 24.23 -11.70
N ILE A 224 22.44 24.27 -12.71
CA ILE A 224 22.63 23.55 -13.99
C ILE A 224 23.93 23.99 -14.65
N THR A 225 24.13 25.31 -14.81
CA THR A 225 25.30 25.85 -15.53
C THR A 225 26.62 25.62 -14.82
N THR A 226 26.61 25.41 -13.50
CA THR A 226 27.79 25.08 -12.70
C THR A 226 28.09 23.58 -12.73
N HIS A 227 27.12 22.71 -12.48
CA HIS A 227 27.38 21.29 -12.21
C HIS A 227 27.14 20.36 -13.40
N TYR A 228 26.23 20.67 -14.33
CA TYR A 228 25.87 19.76 -15.43
C TYR A 228 26.84 19.93 -16.62
N LYS A 229 28.08 19.45 -16.44
CA LYS A 229 29.18 19.50 -17.42
C LYS A 229 29.51 18.11 -17.95
N GLY A 230 29.97 18.03 -19.21
CA GLY A 230 30.34 16.77 -19.89
C GLY A 230 31.16 15.78 -19.03
N PRO A 231 32.30 16.20 -18.42
CA PRO A 231 33.14 15.30 -17.61
C PRO A 231 32.46 14.69 -16.37
N ARG A 232 31.45 15.35 -15.80
CA ARG A 232 30.68 14.89 -14.62
C ARG A 232 29.54 13.94 -14.98
N ILE A 233 29.28 13.75 -16.27
CA ILE A 233 28.13 13.00 -16.78
C ILE A 233 28.60 11.67 -17.35
N VAL A 234 27.93 10.60 -16.94
CA VAL A 234 28.04 9.25 -17.51
C VAL A 234 26.71 8.88 -18.16
N LEU A 235 26.72 8.62 -19.45
CA LEU A 235 25.61 7.97 -20.16
C LEU A 235 25.81 6.46 -20.06
N ALA A 236 25.00 5.78 -19.25
CA ALA A 236 25.01 4.32 -19.14
C ALA A 236 23.79 3.71 -19.86
N ALA A 237 23.96 2.52 -20.43
CA ALA A 237 22.87 1.75 -21.02
C ALA A 237 23.07 0.24 -20.83
N ALA A 238 21.98 -0.50 -20.61
CA ALA A 238 22.01 -1.96 -20.49
C ALA A 238 20.73 -2.60 -21.08
N GLY A 239 20.84 -3.81 -21.59
CA GLY A 239 19.76 -4.53 -22.27
C GLY A 239 20.16 -4.89 -23.70
N GLY A 240 19.21 -4.92 -24.65
CA GLY A 240 19.56 -4.98 -26.07
C GLY A 240 20.02 -3.62 -26.56
N VAL A 241 21.33 -3.36 -26.57
CA VAL A 241 21.90 -2.04 -26.88
C VAL A 241 23.17 -2.17 -27.71
N SER A 242 23.20 -1.54 -28.88
CA SER A 242 24.43 -1.44 -29.68
C SER A 242 25.31 -0.29 -29.19
N HIS A 243 26.54 -0.60 -28.75
CA HIS A 243 27.49 0.42 -28.25
C HIS A 243 27.81 1.49 -29.31
N SER A 244 27.92 1.12 -30.59
CA SER A 244 28.21 2.08 -31.66
C SER A 244 27.05 3.03 -31.90
N GLU A 245 25.81 2.52 -31.91
CA GLU A 245 24.61 3.33 -32.04
C GLU A 245 24.47 4.30 -30.87
N LEU A 246 24.71 3.83 -29.64
CA LEU A 246 24.70 4.68 -28.45
C LEU A 246 25.74 5.80 -28.52
N ILE A 247 26.96 5.52 -29.02
CA ILE A 247 27.99 6.54 -29.25
C ILE A 247 27.52 7.58 -30.27
N ASP A 248 26.91 7.16 -31.37
CA ASP A 248 26.48 8.07 -32.43
C ASP A 248 25.33 8.97 -31.95
N GLN A 249 24.36 8.42 -31.23
CA GLN A 249 23.30 9.19 -30.56
C GLN A 249 23.89 10.14 -29.50
N ALA A 250 24.86 9.70 -28.71
CA ALA A 250 25.50 10.52 -27.69
C ALA A 250 26.29 11.69 -28.31
N LYS A 251 27.03 11.45 -29.40
CA LYS A 251 27.71 12.53 -30.15
C LYS A 251 26.71 13.53 -30.73
N TYR A 252 25.62 13.05 -31.32
CA TYR A 252 24.61 13.89 -31.95
C TYR A 252 23.86 14.77 -30.94
N HIS A 253 23.44 14.20 -29.81
CA HIS A 253 22.62 14.89 -28.82
C HIS A 253 23.41 15.61 -27.71
N PHE A 254 24.52 15.02 -27.22
CA PHE A 254 25.31 15.56 -26.11
C PHE A 254 26.62 16.23 -26.54
N GLY A 255 27.03 16.15 -27.81
CA GLY A 255 28.25 16.78 -28.31
C GLY A 255 28.30 18.30 -28.13
N ARG A 256 27.16 18.96 -27.86
CA ARG A 256 27.04 20.39 -27.56
C ARG A 256 27.19 20.74 -26.07
N LEU A 257 27.28 19.76 -25.18
CA LEU A 257 27.45 20.03 -23.75
C LEU A 257 28.78 20.74 -23.47
N PRO A 258 28.80 21.74 -22.56
CA PRO A 258 30.02 22.41 -22.17
C PRO A 258 30.99 21.45 -21.46
N ALA A 259 32.21 21.37 -21.99
CA ALA A 259 33.30 20.55 -21.46
C ALA A 259 34.20 21.32 -20.48
N THR A 260 34.37 22.63 -20.70
CA THR A 260 35.26 23.50 -19.93
C THR A 260 34.54 24.23 -18.79
N TYR A 261 35.22 24.33 -17.66
CA TYR A 261 34.95 25.35 -16.65
C TYR A 261 35.69 26.64 -17.01
N GLU A 262 35.15 27.80 -16.63
CA GLU A 262 35.85 29.09 -16.77
C GLU A 262 36.88 29.33 -15.64
N GLY A 263 37.04 28.36 -14.73
CA GLY A 263 37.99 28.34 -13.62
C GLY A 263 38.27 26.90 -13.15
N GLU A 264 38.60 26.71 -11.88
CA GLU A 264 38.74 25.38 -11.29
C GLU A 264 37.37 24.66 -11.17
N ALA A 265 37.36 23.34 -11.33
CA ALA A 265 36.15 22.55 -11.08
C ALA A 265 35.77 22.64 -9.59
N PRO A 266 34.47 22.68 -9.24
CA PRO A 266 34.03 22.87 -7.86
C PRO A 266 34.53 21.72 -6.98
N ALA A 267 35.49 22.03 -6.11
CA ALA A 267 36.08 21.07 -5.19
C ALA A 267 35.04 20.59 -4.16
N LEU A 268 35.07 19.29 -3.85
CA LEU A 268 34.24 18.70 -2.80
C LEU A 268 34.56 19.36 -1.45
N PRO A 269 33.58 19.92 -0.73
CA PRO A 269 33.81 20.43 0.62
C PRO A 269 34.18 19.27 1.54
N LEU A 270 35.28 19.45 2.28
CA LEU A 270 35.79 18.47 3.24
C LEU A 270 34.73 18.18 4.31
N CYS A 271 34.42 16.90 4.49
CA CYS A 271 33.56 16.45 5.59
C CYS A 271 34.39 16.06 6.82
N ARG A 272 33.82 16.25 8.00
CA ARG A 272 34.37 15.81 9.27
C ARG A 272 33.27 15.11 10.05
N PHE A 273 33.51 13.86 10.43
CA PHE A 273 32.65 13.15 11.36
C PHE A 273 32.88 13.70 12.79
N THR A 274 31.80 14.01 13.51
CA THR A 274 31.86 14.60 14.86
C THR A 274 31.52 13.62 15.99
N GLY A 275 30.78 12.54 15.72
CA GLY A 275 30.38 11.54 16.72
C GLY A 275 29.51 12.13 17.83
N SER A 276 28.25 12.45 17.53
CA SER A 276 27.33 13.11 18.47
C SER A 276 25.93 12.46 18.45
N GLU A 277 25.02 12.92 19.32
CA GLU A 277 23.66 12.37 19.39
C GLU A 277 22.55 13.41 19.19
N VAL A 278 21.43 12.97 18.62
CA VAL A 278 20.17 13.70 18.53
C VAL A 278 19.01 12.81 18.98
N ARG A 279 18.11 13.39 19.79
CA ARG A 279 16.99 12.69 20.42
C ARG A 279 15.73 13.53 20.27
N VAL A 280 14.81 13.11 19.40
CA VAL A 280 13.53 13.79 19.17
C VAL A 280 12.45 13.08 19.98
N ARG A 281 11.95 13.74 21.02
CA ARG A 281 10.98 13.17 21.95
C ARG A 281 9.54 13.37 21.46
N ASP A 282 8.84 12.28 21.18
CA ASP A 282 7.37 12.23 21.05
C ASP A 282 6.79 11.02 21.81
N ASP A 283 6.24 11.28 22.99
CA ASP A 283 5.66 10.28 23.90
C ASP A 283 4.40 9.59 23.32
N LYS A 284 3.88 10.04 22.17
CA LYS A 284 2.70 9.45 21.51
C LYS A 284 3.03 8.32 20.55
N MET A 285 4.29 8.20 20.11
CA MET A 285 4.70 7.16 19.19
C MET A 285 4.87 5.83 19.95
N PRO A 286 4.30 4.71 19.46
CA PRO A 286 4.33 3.44 20.17
C PRO A 286 5.68 2.71 20.07
N LEU A 287 6.51 3.07 19.09
CA LEU A 287 7.80 2.44 18.79
C LEU A 287 8.88 3.51 18.69
N ALA A 288 10.07 3.19 19.18
CA ALA A 288 11.26 4.02 19.03
C ALA A 288 12.03 3.61 17.77
N HIS A 289 12.36 4.61 16.95
CA HIS A 289 13.16 4.44 15.73
C HIS A 289 14.56 4.99 16.00
N ILE A 290 15.58 4.12 15.91
CA ILE A 290 16.94 4.43 16.35
C ILE A 290 17.94 4.02 15.26
N ALA A 291 18.87 4.91 14.93
CA ALA A 291 20.05 4.60 14.15
C ALA A 291 21.33 4.92 14.93
N ILE A 292 22.28 3.99 14.92
CA ILE A 292 23.64 4.18 15.45
C ILE A 292 24.65 3.88 14.33
N ALA A 293 25.63 4.76 14.13
CA ALA A 293 26.68 4.58 13.14
C ALA A 293 28.06 5.04 13.61
N VAL A 294 29.10 4.47 13.03
CA VAL A 294 30.48 4.94 13.11
C VAL A 294 30.95 5.48 11.75
N GLU A 295 32.01 6.28 11.76
CA GLU A 295 32.66 6.71 10.53
C GLU A 295 33.23 5.51 9.77
N ALA A 296 32.78 5.36 8.52
CA ALA A 296 33.28 4.39 7.56
C ALA A 296 34.10 5.10 6.47
N VAL A 297 34.46 4.37 5.42
CA VAL A 297 35.35 4.86 4.36
C VAL A 297 34.61 5.26 3.09
N GLY A 298 35.21 6.17 2.33
CA GLY A 298 34.76 6.50 0.98
C GLY A 298 34.99 5.37 -0.03
N TRP A 299 34.28 5.44 -1.17
CA TRP A 299 34.22 4.39 -2.20
C TRP A 299 35.57 3.80 -2.58
N SER A 300 36.57 4.64 -2.87
CA SER A 300 37.88 4.21 -3.39
C SER A 300 38.77 3.48 -2.38
N HIS A 301 38.41 3.43 -1.10
CA HIS A 301 39.24 2.84 -0.06
C HIS A 301 39.23 1.28 -0.11
N PRO A 302 40.36 0.59 0.11
CA PRO A 302 40.39 -0.88 0.10
C PRO A 302 39.51 -1.54 1.17
N ASP A 303 39.42 -0.95 2.37
CA ASP A 303 38.63 -1.47 3.50
C ASP A 303 37.11 -1.51 3.25
N THR A 304 36.60 -0.89 2.17
CA THR A 304 35.17 -0.89 1.81
C THR A 304 34.62 -2.32 1.66
N ILE A 305 35.37 -3.22 1.01
CA ILE A 305 34.90 -4.60 0.76
C ILE A 305 34.91 -5.44 2.07
N PRO A 306 35.95 -5.40 2.92
CA PRO A 306 35.88 -5.90 4.30
C PRO A 306 34.68 -5.37 5.09
N LEU A 307 34.34 -4.08 5.00
CA LEU A 307 33.16 -3.51 5.67
C LEU A 307 31.84 -4.03 5.08
N MET A 308 31.76 -4.29 3.76
CA MET A 308 30.58 -4.96 3.17
C MET A 308 30.42 -6.40 3.70
N VAL A 309 31.52 -7.15 3.91
CA VAL A 309 31.45 -8.48 4.53
C VAL A 309 31.09 -8.37 6.02
N ALA A 310 31.60 -7.39 6.76
CA ALA A 310 31.24 -7.13 8.14
C ALA A 310 29.75 -6.76 8.29
N ASN A 311 29.22 -5.90 7.41
CA ASN A 311 27.79 -5.59 7.33
C ASN A 311 26.93 -6.85 7.06
N THR A 312 27.44 -7.76 6.23
CA THR A 312 26.77 -9.03 5.91
C THR A 312 26.84 -10.05 7.06
N LEU A 313 27.81 -9.94 7.97
CA LEU A 313 27.88 -10.75 9.20
C LEU A 313 26.78 -10.36 10.20
N ILE A 314 26.55 -9.05 10.40
CA ILE A 314 25.45 -8.54 11.22
C ILE A 314 24.11 -8.89 10.55
N GLY A 315 24.00 -8.59 9.26
CA GLY A 315 22.80 -8.86 8.46
C GLY A 315 21.60 -7.98 8.85
N ASN A 316 20.42 -8.41 8.41
CA ASN A 316 19.14 -7.75 8.64
C ASN A 316 18.17 -8.76 9.25
N TRP A 317 17.24 -8.30 10.09
CA TRP A 317 16.19 -9.11 10.68
C TRP A 317 14.90 -8.32 10.86
N ASP A 318 13.77 -9.01 10.73
CA ASP A 318 12.43 -8.49 11.03
C ASP A 318 11.59 -9.64 11.60
N ARG A 319 10.60 -9.33 12.43
CA ARG A 319 9.67 -10.32 13.03
C ARG A 319 8.93 -11.17 11.98
N SER A 320 8.81 -10.70 10.73
CA SER A 320 8.25 -11.49 9.61
C SER A 320 9.16 -12.62 9.08
N PHE A 321 10.47 -12.61 9.39
CA PHE A 321 11.40 -13.64 8.90
C PHE A 321 11.18 -14.98 9.62
N GLY A 322 10.56 -15.93 8.90
CA GLY A 322 10.29 -17.29 9.38
C GLY A 322 11.49 -18.17 9.76
N GLY A 323 12.72 -17.63 9.77
CA GLY A 323 13.90 -18.34 10.27
C GLY A 323 13.95 -18.45 11.80
N GLY A 324 13.28 -17.55 12.52
CA GLY A 324 13.18 -17.56 13.99
C GLY A 324 14.54 -17.69 14.68
N VAL A 325 14.65 -18.63 15.62
CA VAL A 325 15.89 -18.86 16.38
C VAL A 325 17.01 -19.51 15.53
N ASN A 326 16.71 -20.05 14.35
CA ASN A 326 17.67 -20.76 13.50
C ASN A 326 18.41 -19.84 12.50
N LEU A 327 18.32 -18.53 12.68
CA LEU A 327 18.98 -17.54 11.83
C LEU A 327 20.51 -17.61 11.92
N SER A 328 21.19 -17.18 10.86
CA SER A 328 22.65 -17.25 10.76
C SER A 328 23.39 -16.18 11.57
N SER A 329 22.81 -14.98 11.68
CA SER A 329 23.33 -13.85 12.46
C SER A 329 23.08 -14.06 13.96
N THR A 330 24.12 -13.91 14.76
CA THR A 330 24.11 -13.95 16.22
C THR A 330 23.18 -12.88 16.80
N LEU A 331 23.24 -11.65 16.30
CA LEU A 331 22.34 -10.56 16.71
C LEU A 331 20.88 -10.90 16.39
N ALA A 332 20.61 -11.51 15.22
CA ALA A 332 19.26 -11.93 14.85
C ALA A 332 18.71 -13.06 15.73
N GLN A 333 19.55 -14.03 16.10
CA GLN A 333 19.19 -15.07 17.08
C GLN A 333 18.82 -14.45 18.43
N MET A 334 19.62 -13.49 18.92
CA MET A 334 19.39 -12.81 20.20
C MET A 334 18.12 -11.95 20.18
N ALA A 335 17.91 -11.19 19.10
CA ALA A 335 16.72 -10.38 18.90
C ALA A 335 15.44 -11.23 18.85
N CYS A 336 15.48 -12.37 18.16
CA CYS A 336 14.35 -13.30 18.11
C CYS A 336 14.11 -14.04 19.45
N GLN A 337 15.16 -14.47 20.16
CA GLN A 337 15.03 -15.17 21.44
C GLN A 337 14.52 -14.25 22.56
N GLY A 338 15.02 -13.01 22.62
CA GLY A 338 14.67 -12.02 23.64
C GLY A 338 13.48 -11.12 23.27
N ASN A 339 12.93 -11.24 22.05
CA ASN A 339 11.92 -10.33 21.48
C ASN A 339 12.34 -8.84 21.52
N LEU A 340 13.63 -8.56 21.32
CA LEU A 340 14.27 -7.27 21.65
C LEU A 340 13.88 -6.10 20.73
N CYS A 341 13.46 -6.39 19.51
CA CYS A 341 13.06 -5.38 18.54
C CYS A 341 11.96 -5.92 17.62
N HIS A 342 11.35 -5.03 16.83
CA HIS A 342 10.52 -5.40 15.69
C HIS A 342 11.39 -5.77 14.49
N SER A 343 12.36 -4.91 14.17
CA SER A 343 13.31 -5.13 13.08
C SER A 343 14.64 -4.43 13.35
N PHE A 344 15.69 -4.90 12.69
CA PHE A 344 16.94 -4.18 12.53
C PHE A 344 17.53 -4.39 11.12
N GLN A 345 18.26 -3.39 10.65
CA GLN A 345 18.94 -3.38 9.36
C GLN A 345 20.36 -2.85 9.53
N SER A 346 21.36 -3.63 9.12
CA SER A 346 22.75 -3.20 9.06
C SER A 346 22.99 -2.47 7.73
N PHE A 347 23.43 -1.21 7.81
CA PHE A 347 23.67 -0.35 6.64
C PHE A 347 25.13 0.05 6.52
N ASN A 348 25.63 0.10 5.28
CA ASN A 348 26.93 0.65 4.93
C ASN A 348 26.75 1.67 3.80
N THR A 349 26.87 2.95 4.12
CA THR A 349 26.72 4.08 3.20
C THR A 349 28.10 4.66 2.91
N CYS A 350 28.54 4.61 1.66
CA CYS A 350 29.82 5.17 1.24
C CYS A 350 29.63 6.46 0.43
N TYR A 351 30.49 7.45 0.67
CA TYR A 351 30.59 8.68 -0.10
C TYR A 351 31.96 8.77 -0.79
N THR A 352 32.28 9.89 -1.43
CA THR A 352 33.59 10.07 -2.11
C THR A 352 34.78 10.01 -1.14
N ASP A 353 34.69 10.67 0.02
CA ASP A 353 35.78 10.82 1.00
C ASP A 353 35.54 10.10 2.34
N THR A 354 34.30 9.94 2.76
CA THR A 354 33.88 9.37 4.06
C THR A 354 32.72 8.37 3.89
N GLY A 355 32.16 7.85 4.98
CA GLY A 355 31.02 6.94 4.97
C GLY A 355 30.39 6.76 6.35
N LEU A 356 29.23 6.12 6.41
CA LEU A 356 28.60 5.66 7.65
C LEU A 356 28.38 4.16 7.60
N TRP A 357 28.83 3.46 8.63
CA TRP A 357 28.48 2.06 8.84
C TRP A 357 27.78 1.91 10.19
N GLY A 358 26.63 1.23 10.21
CA GLY A 358 25.73 1.31 11.35
C GLY A 358 24.58 0.32 11.36
N LEU A 359 23.78 0.42 12.41
CA LEU A 359 22.56 -0.35 12.62
C LEU A 359 21.37 0.62 12.76
N TYR A 360 20.33 0.40 11.95
CA TYR A 360 19.00 0.97 12.17
C TYR A 360 18.13 -0.09 12.85
N MET A 361 17.36 0.29 13.85
CA MET A 361 16.52 -0.63 14.62
C MET A 361 15.21 0.04 15.06
N VAL A 362 14.14 -0.77 15.12
CA VAL A 362 12.82 -0.36 15.58
C VAL A 362 12.48 -1.17 16.83
N CYS A 363 12.40 -0.50 17.98
CA CYS A 363 12.26 -1.12 19.29
C CYS A 363 10.98 -0.68 20.01
N GLU A 364 10.48 -1.53 20.90
CA GLU A 364 9.56 -1.11 21.94
C GLU A 364 10.37 -0.33 23.00
N PRO A 365 9.84 0.75 23.61
CA PRO A 365 10.65 1.60 24.49
C PRO A 365 11.33 0.87 25.66
N SER A 366 10.67 -0.17 26.18
CA SER A 366 11.20 -1.04 27.24
C SER A 366 12.43 -1.86 26.86
N THR A 367 12.65 -2.16 25.57
CA THR A 367 13.71 -3.06 25.10
C THR A 367 14.92 -2.34 24.50
N ILE A 368 14.87 -1.01 24.35
CA ILE A 368 15.94 -0.19 23.75
C ILE A 368 17.30 -0.48 24.41
N ALA A 369 17.38 -0.41 25.74
CA ALA A 369 18.64 -0.56 26.47
C ALA A 369 19.28 -1.95 26.26
N GLU A 370 18.45 -3.00 26.20
CA GLU A 370 18.93 -4.36 25.93
C GLU A 370 19.39 -4.48 24.48
N MET A 371 18.60 -4.01 23.51
CA MET A 371 18.98 -4.06 22.09
C MET A 371 20.27 -3.28 21.81
N MET A 372 20.46 -2.11 22.43
CA MET A 372 21.70 -1.34 22.36
C MET A 372 22.89 -2.12 22.95
N HIS A 373 22.70 -2.79 24.10
CA HIS A 373 23.73 -3.63 24.70
C HIS A 373 24.13 -4.81 23.79
N PHE A 374 23.16 -5.53 23.22
CA PHE A 374 23.43 -6.63 22.30
C PHE A 374 24.07 -6.17 20.99
N THR A 375 23.68 -5.01 20.47
CA THR A 375 24.30 -4.38 19.28
C THR A 375 25.77 -4.05 19.54
N GLN A 376 26.08 -3.38 20.66
CA GLN A 376 27.46 -3.09 21.06
C GLN A 376 28.26 -4.37 21.30
N ARG A 377 27.66 -5.38 21.92
CA ARG A 377 28.29 -6.69 22.15
C ARG A 377 28.65 -7.38 20.84
N GLU A 378 27.80 -7.30 19.83
CA GLU A 378 28.07 -7.86 18.51
C GLU A 378 29.19 -7.08 17.79
N TRP A 379 29.16 -5.75 17.81
CA TRP A 379 30.25 -4.91 17.27
C TRP A 379 31.61 -5.21 17.91
N MET A 380 31.64 -5.42 19.23
CA MET A 380 32.85 -5.86 19.94
C MET A 380 33.24 -7.30 19.58
N SER A 381 32.27 -8.19 19.39
CA SER A 381 32.50 -9.56 18.92
C SER A 381 33.13 -9.58 17.52
N LEU A 382 32.74 -8.66 16.63
CA LEU A 382 33.36 -8.49 15.30
C LEU A 382 34.84 -8.08 15.38
N CYS A 383 35.25 -7.41 16.46
CA CYS A 383 36.67 -7.07 16.71
C CYS A 383 37.46 -8.28 17.27
N THR A 384 36.84 -9.14 18.08
CA THR A 384 37.57 -10.18 18.85
C THR A 384 37.35 -11.62 18.35
N SER A 385 36.10 -12.02 18.12
CA SER A 385 35.65 -13.42 18.16
C SER A 385 35.39 -14.05 16.80
N VAL A 386 35.28 -13.26 15.72
CA VAL A 386 34.95 -13.73 14.35
C VAL A 386 35.71 -15.00 13.96
N THR A 387 34.96 -15.98 13.46
CA THR A 387 35.47 -17.28 12.97
C THR A 387 35.49 -17.35 11.44
N GLU A 388 36.41 -18.13 10.87
CA GLU A 388 36.52 -18.29 9.40
C GLU A 388 35.25 -18.87 8.76
N SER A 389 34.51 -19.73 9.48
CA SER A 389 33.22 -20.28 9.04
C SER A 389 32.14 -19.22 8.87
N GLU A 390 32.06 -18.25 9.77
CA GLU A 390 31.11 -17.14 9.68
C GLU A 390 31.46 -16.23 8.50
N VAL A 391 32.75 -15.94 8.32
CA VAL A 391 33.26 -15.14 7.20
C VAL A 391 33.00 -15.82 5.85
N ALA A 392 33.27 -17.12 5.72
CA ALA A 392 32.98 -17.87 4.50
C ALA A 392 31.49 -17.84 4.15
N ARG A 393 30.61 -17.94 5.15
CA ARG A 393 29.16 -17.80 4.99
C ARG A 393 28.76 -16.38 4.57
N ALA A 394 29.35 -15.34 5.18
CA ALA A 394 29.08 -13.94 4.82
C ALA A 394 29.58 -13.58 3.41
N LYS A 395 30.77 -14.07 3.00
CA LYS A 395 31.25 -13.96 1.61
C LYS A 395 30.24 -14.56 0.62
N ASN A 396 29.77 -15.78 0.89
CA ASN A 396 28.81 -16.45 0.01
C ASN A 396 27.47 -15.70 -0.07
N LEU A 397 26.97 -15.20 1.07
CA LEU A 397 25.75 -14.39 1.13
C LEU A 397 25.93 -13.06 0.37
N LEU A 398 27.06 -12.36 0.55
CA LEU A 398 27.38 -11.13 -0.17
C LEU A 398 27.45 -11.38 -1.69
N LYS A 399 28.19 -12.40 -2.14
CA LYS A 399 28.25 -12.79 -3.57
C LYS A 399 26.86 -13.09 -4.13
N THR A 400 26.04 -13.82 -3.38
CA THR A 400 24.67 -14.18 -3.80
C THR A 400 23.79 -12.94 -3.93
N ASN A 401 23.79 -12.06 -2.91
CA ASN A 401 23.03 -10.82 -2.93
C ASN A 401 23.48 -9.90 -4.08
N MET A 402 24.79 -9.77 -4.33
CA MET A 402 25.30 -8.95 -5.43
C MET A 402 24.90 -9.49 -6.81
N LEU A 403 24.88 -10.82 -7.00
CA LEU A 403 24.40 -11.43 -8.24
C LEU A 403 22.88 -11.29 -8.42
N LEU A 404 22.10 -11.42 -7.33
CA LEU A 404 20.65 -11.19 -7.35
C LEU A 404 20.29 -9.71 -7.62
N HIS A 405 21.08 -8.77 -7.11
CA HIS A 405 20.92 -7.34 -7.41
C HIS A 405 21.23 -6.98 -8.86
N LEU A 406 21.99 -7.80 -9.59
CA LEU A 406 22.32 -7.59 -11.00
C LEU A 406 21.32 -8.26 -11.96
N ASP A 407 20.15 -8.69 -11.48
CA ASP A 407 19.10 -9.23 -12.35
C ASP A 407 18.28 -8.10 -13.02
N GLY A 408 18.18 -8.16 -14.34
CA GLY A 408 17.47 -7.18 -15.17
C GLY A 408 18.30 -5.97 -15.64
N SER A 409 17.81 -5.30 -16.69
CA SER A 409 18.54 -4.20 -17.33
C SER A 409 18.66 -2.93 -16.50
N THR A 410 17.69 -2.63 -15.64
CA THR A 410 17.71 -1.39 -14.83
C THR A 410 18.78 -1.42 -13.73
N PRO A 411 18.89 -2.48 -12.89
CA PRO A 411 19.97 -2.55 -11.89
C PRO A 411 21.37 -2.66 -12.49
N ILE A 412 21.53 -3.34 -13.64
CA ILE A 412 22.80 -3.36 -14.37
C ILE A 412 23.18 -1.95 -14.84
N CYS A 413 22.22 -1.19 -15.39
CA CYS A 413 22.45 0.20 -15.83
C CYS A 413 22.84 1.11 -14.66
N GLU A 414 22.17 0.97 -13.52
CA GLU A 414 22.49 1.67 -12.27
C GLU A 414 23.89 1.32 -11.74
N ASP A 415 24.23 0.03 -11.70
CA ASP A 415 25.56 -0.42 -11.28
C ASP A 415 26.67 0.14 -12.19
N ILE A 416 26.47 0.12 -13.51
CA ILE A 416 27.39 0.74 -14.48
C ILE A 416 27.54 2.23 -14.16
N GLY A 417 26.44 2.99 -14.10
CA GLY A 417 26.45 4.44 -13.89
C GLY A 417 27.14 4.84 -12.58
N ARG A 418 26.71 4.22 -11.47
CA ARG A 418 27.25 4.45 -10.12
C ARG A 418 28.72 4.09 -10.02
N GLN A 419 29.16 2.93 -10.53
CA GLN A 419 30.57 2.55 -10.50
C GLN A 419 31.43 3.44 -11.40
N MET A 420 30.92 3.85 -12.57
CA MET A 420 31.63 4.78 -13.45
C MET A 420 31.78 6.18 -12.83
N LEU A 421 30.84 6.65 -11.99
CA LEU A 421 31.04 7.85 -11.18
C LEU A 421 32.08 7.60 -10.07
N CYS A 422 31.86 6.63 -9.18
CA CYS A 422 32.66 6.47 -7.96
C CYS A 422 34.10 5.97 -8.20
N TYR A 423 34.31 5.06 -9.16
CA TYR A 423 35.60 4.41 -9.41
C TYR A 423 36.26 4.82 -10.73
N SER A 424 35.57 5.62 -11.56
CA SER A 424 35.96 5.90 -12.97
C SER A 424 36.09 4.67 -13.88
N ARG A 425 35.71 3.48 -13.39
CA ARG A 425 35.65 2.21 -14.12
C ARG A 425 34.60 1.31 -13.48
N ARG A 426 34.03 0.37 -14.23
CA ARG A 426 33.31 -0.75 -13.61
C ARG A 426 34.29 -1.83 -13.16
N ILE A 427 34.13 -2.34 -11.95
CA ILE A 427 34.90 -3.47 -11.41
C ILE A 427 34.29 -4.76 -12.00
N PRO A 428 35.05 -5.56 -12.77
CA PRO A 428 34.54 -6.81 -13.32
C PRO A 428 34.16 -7.80 -12.21
N LEU A 429 33.09 -8.57 -12.41
CA LEU A 429 32.62 -9.55 -11.43
C LEU A 429 33.71 -10.57 -10.98
N PRO A 430 34.61 -11.08 -11.86
CA PRO A 430 35.72 -11.91 -11.40
C PRO A 430 36.73 -11.19 -10.50
N GLU A 431 36.97 -9.89 -10.72
CA GLU A 431 37.87 -9.08 -9.87
C GLU A 431 37.21 -8.85 -8.50
N LEU A 432 35.92 -8.53 -8.49
CA LEU A 432 35.13 -8.35 -7.28
C LEU A 432 35.01 -9.64 -6.47
N GLU A 433 34.78 -10.78 -7.13
CA GLU A 433 34.73 -12.09 -6.47
C GLU A 433 36.08 -12.43 -5.81
N ALA A 434 37.19 -12.25 -6.54
CA ALA A 434 38.53 -12.48 -6.01
C ALA A 434 38.88 -11.55 -4.83
N ARG A 435 38.44 -10.28 -4.88
CA ARG A 435 38.56 -9.33 -3.76
C ARG A 435 37.76 -9.78 -2.54
N ILE A 436 36.55 -10.31 -2.72
CA ILE A 436 35.73 -10.86 -1.63
C ILE A 436 36.38 -12.12 -1.05
N ASP A 437 36.88 -13.02 -1.88
CA ASP A 437 37.51 -14.27 -1.44
C ASP A 437 38.83 -14.06 -0.69
N ALA A 438 39.57 -12.99 -0.97
CA ALA A 438 40.80 -12.63 -0.27
C ALA A 438 40.61 -12.12 1.19
N ILE A 439 39.37 -11.96 1.67
CA ILE A 439 39.08 -11.39 3.01
C ILE A 439 39.10 -12.47 4.09
N ASP A 440 40.16 -12.54 4.89
CA ASP A 440 40.22 -13.51 5.99
C ASP A 440 39.56 -12.97 7.28
N ALA A 441 39.27 -13.86 8.23
CA ALA A 441 38.73 -13.47 9.54
C ALA A 441 39.66 -12.50 10.29
N LYS A 442 40.98 -12.57 10.06
CA LYS A 442 41.92 -11.57 10.56
C LYS A 442 41.68 -10.19 9.95
N THR A 443 41.53 -10.09 8.63
CA THR A 443 41.27 -8.83 7.92
C THR A 443 40.01 -8.14 8.46
N ILE A 444 38.96 -8.90 8.76
CA ILE A 444 37.73 -8.36 9.36
C ILE A 444 38.01 -7.86 10.78
N LYS A 445 38.73 -8.59 11.63
CA LYS A 445 39.09 -8.11 12.98
C LYS A 445 39.94 -6.85 12.95
N ASP A 446 40.93 -6.78 12.06
CA ASP A 446 41.81 -5.61 11.91
C ASP A 446 41.01 -4.38 11.44
N VAL A 447 40.08 -4.55 10.48
CA VAL A 447 39.19 -3.49 9.98
C VAL A 447 38.15 -3.06 11.03
N CYS A 448 37.45 -4.01 11.66
CA CYS A 448 36.49 -3.71 12.72
C CYS A 448 37.17 -3.00 13.91
N THR A 449 38.36 -3.44 14.31
CA THR A 449 39.14 -2.74 15.35
C THR A 449 39.50 -1.31 14.91
N LYS A 450 39.79 -1.07 13.64
CA LYS A 450 40.13 0.26 13.12
C LYS A 450 38.95 1.25 13.15
N TYR A 451 37.71 0.81 12.89
CA TYR A 451 36.52 1.67 12.75
C TYR A 451 35.49 1.58 13.90
N ILE A 452 35.54 0.55 14.75
CA ILE A 452 34.65 0.37 15.90
C ILE A 452 35.37 0.71 17.21
N TYR A 453 36.57 0.14 17.40
CA TYR A 453 37.22 0.17 18.70
C TYR A 453 37.68 1.58 19.07
N ASP A 454 37.25 2.04 20.25
CA ASP A 454 37.51 3.37 20.80
C ASP A 454 37.12 4.52 19.84
N LYS A 455 36.02 4.32 19.09
CA LYS A 455 35.39 5.36 18.26
C LYS A 455 34.10 5.88 18.91
N CYS A 456 33.89 7.19 18.80
CA CYS A 456 32.64 7.82 19.21
C CYS A 456 31.59 7.57 18.13
N PRO A 457 30.49 6.84 18.38
CA PRO A 457 29.42 6.68 17.40
C PRO A 457 28.59 7.96 17.28
N ALA A 458 27.89 8.12 16.16
CA ALA A 458 26.78 9.04 16.01
C ALA A 458 25.45 8.29 16.25
N VAL A 459 24.50 8.91 16.94
CA VAL A 459 23.21 8.30 17.30
C VAL A 459 22.06 9.25 16.98
N ALA A 460 21.04 8.76 16.27
CA ALA A 460 19.77 9.46 16.07
C ALA A 460 18.61 8.60 16.59
N ALA A 461 17.75 9.17 17.41
CA ALA A 461 16.58 8.50 17.96
C ALA A 461 15.32 9.39 17.89
N VAL A 462 14.19 8.80 17.50
CA VAL A 462 12.86 9.41 17.53
C VAL A 462 11.97 8.55 18.43
N ALA A 463 11.23 9.23 19.33
CA ALA A 463 10.46 8.70 20.46
C ALA A 463 11.32 8.08 21.59
N LEU A 464 11.20 8.68 22.79
CA LEU A 464 11.82 8.23 24.04
C LEU A 464 10.78 8.40 25.17
N ASP A 465 10.84 7.56 26.19
CA ASP A 465 9.70 7.29 27.08
C ASP A 465 9.80 7.90 28.49
N GLU A 466 8.78 7.63 29.31
CA GLU A 466 8.85 7.88 30.75
C GLU A 466 9.79 6.92 31.50
N GLY A 467 10.37 5.90 30.86
CA GLY A 467 11.38 4.97 31.39
C GLY A 467 12.76 5.60 31.54
N ASP A 468 13.20 6.39 30.55
CA ASP A 468 14.37 7.27 30.68
C ASP A 468 14.16 8.29 31.82
N ILE A 469 12.92 8.75 32.02
CA ILE A 469 12.53 9.61 33.15
C ILE A 469 12.37 8.79 34.45
N ALA A 470 12.05 7.49 34.40
CA ALA A 470 11.99 6.61 35.56
C ALA A 470 13.41 6.32 36.10
N LEU A 471 14.40 6.28 35.21
CA LEU A 471 15.83 6.27 35.55
C LEU A 471 16.31 7.59 36.20
N LEU A 472 15.53 8.67 36.08
CA LEU A 472 15.69 9.91 36.85
C LEU A 472 14.80 9.97 38.11
N LYS A 473 13.58 9.39 38.10
CA LYS A 473 12.65 9.27 39.25
C LYS A 473 13.07 8.17 40.25
N THR A 474 13.99 7.28 39.89
CA THR A 474 14.62 6.30 40.81
C THR A 474 15.46 6.98 41.88
N TYR A 475 15.83 8.25 41.70
CA TYR A 475 16.12 9.17 42.81
C TYR A 475 14.82 9.53 43.58
N GLY A 476 14.19 8.55 44.25
CA GLY A 476 13.14 8.83 45.24
C GLY A 476 11.94 7.90 45.38
N GLN A 477 11.90 6.70 44.79
CA GLN A 477 10.77 5.77 44.97
C GLN A 477 11.01 4.64 46.00
N SER A 478 9.92 4.15 46.59
CA SER A 478 9.94 3.30 47.80
C SER A 478 10.27 1.83 47.52
N THR A 479 10.78 1.15 48.55
CA THR A 479 11.40 -0.19 48.50
C THR A 479 10.55 -1.30 47.89
N TYR A 480 9.23 -1.18 47.91
CA TYR A 480 8.31 -2.27 47.53
C TYR A 480 7.77 -2.15 46.10
N SER A 481 7.97 -1.02 45.40
CA SER A 481 7.41 -0.82 44.05
C SER A 481 7.90 -1.87 43.05
N ARG A 482 9.19 -2.25 43.12
CA ARG A 482 9.77 -3.30 42.28
C ARG A 482 9.20 -4.68 42.60
N GLN A 483 8.92 -4.93 43.88
CA GLN A 483 8.46 -6.22 44.39
C GLN A 483 6.98 -6.46 44.03
N ILE A 484 6.14 -5.43 44.06
CA ILE A 484 4.76 -5.48 43.58
C ILE A 484 4.73 -5.74 42.07
N LYS A 485 5.52 -5.00 41.28
CA LYS A 485 5.57 -5.18 39.82
C LYS A 485 6.05 -6.59 39.43
N GLN A 486 7.06 -7.12 40.12
CA GLN A 486 7.51 -8.51 39.92
C GLN A 486 6.40 -9.53 40.21
N VAL A 487 5.64 -9.37 41.30
CA VAL A 487 4.52 -10.26 41.62
C VAL A 487 3.38 -10.13 40.59
N GLU A 488 3.14 -8.93 40.06
CA GLU A 488 2.15 -8.70 39.00
C GLU A 488 2.57 -9.36 37.68
N ASP A 489 3.82 -9.16 37.25
CA ASP A 489 4.41 -9.81 36.07
C ASP A 489 4.40 -11.34 36.22
N ASP A 490 4.74 -11.86 37.41
CA ASP A 490 4.70 -13.29 37.75
C ASP A 490 3.27 -13.85 37.65
N ILE A 491 2.26 -13.13 38.16
CA ILE A 491 0.84 -13.53 38.07
C ILE A 491 0.38 -13.57 36.61
N GLN A 492 0.73 -12.58 35.79
CA GLN A 492 0.40 -12.55 34.37
C GLN A 492 1.08 -13.69 33.61
N GLN A 493 2.36 -13.98 33.90
CA GLN A 493 3.05 -15.15 33.34
C GLN A 493 2.44 -16.47 33.80
N LEU A 494 2.01 -16.59 35.07
CA LEU A 494 1.35 -17.78 35.57
C LEU A 494 0.02 -18.03 34.85
N LEU A 495 -0.78 -16.97 34.68
CA LEU A 495 -2.04 -17.01 33.95
C LEU A 495 -1.82 -17.40 32.48
N LYS A 496 -0.78 -16.86 31.81
CA LYS A 496 -0.42 -17.28 30.46
C LYS A 496 0.00 -18.75 30.39
N LYS A 497 0.83 -19.24 31.33
CA LYS A 497 1.22 -20.66 31.42
C LYS A 497 0.02 -21.58 31.67
N ILE A 498 -0.94 -21.16 32.50
CA ILE A 498 -2.19 -21.89 32.73
C ILE A 498 -3.02 -21.93 31.43
N ASN A 499 -3.18 -20.81 30.74
CA ASN A 499 -3.93 -20.76 29.47
C ASN A 499 -3.28 -21.64 28.38
N GLU A 500 -1.95 -21.63 28.27
CA GLU A 500 -1.21 -22.53 27.37
C GLU A 500 -1.40 -24.01 27.73
N LEU A 501 -1.42 -24.37 29.02
CA LEU A 501 -1.68 -25.74 29.49
C LEU A 501 -3.14 -26.19 29.31
N THR A 502 -4.11 -25.29 29.44
CA THR A 502 -5.54 -25.56 29.19
C THR A 502 -5.88 -25.62 27.69
N GLY A 503 -4.95 -25.25 26.81
CA GLY A 503 -5.17 -25.23 25.37
C GLY A 503 -6.08 -24.09 24.90
N ILE A 504 -6.35 -23.07 25.73
CA ILE A 504 -7.11 -21.87 25.34
C ILE A 504 -6.17 -20.94 24.55
N LYS A 505 -5.83 -21.39 23.35
CA LYS A 505 -5.19 -20.59 22.31
C LYS A 505 -6.11 -20.63 21.11
N GLU A 506 -6.57 -19.46 20.68
CA GLU A 506 -7.20 -19.34 19.37
C GLU A 506 -6.16 -19.77 18.33
N SER A 507 -6.54 -20.70 17.46
CA SER A 507 -5.66 -21.19 16.42
C SER A 507 -5.84 -20.34 15.17
N ASP A 508 -4.75 -19.79 14.63
CA ASP A 508 -4.76 -19.01 13.38
C ASP A 508 -5.28 -19.85 12.18
N THR A 509 -5.35 -21.17 12.34
CA THR A 509 -5.96 -22.11 11.40
C THR A 509 -7.49 -22.13 11.39
N GLY A 510 -8.16 -21.32 12.21
CA GLY A 510 -9.62 -21.20 12.24
C GLY A 510 -10.35 -22.37 12.94
N LEU A 511 -9.65 -23.17 13.74
CA LEU A 511 -10.29 -24.17 14.61
C LEU A 511 -10.79 -23.48 15.88
N ALA A 512 -12.01 -23.82 16.31
CA ALA A 512 -12.55 -23.37 17.59
C ALA A 512 -11.65 -23.78 18.77
N PRO A 513 -11.68 -23.06 19.91
CA PRO A 513 -10.95 -23.46 21.12
C PRO A 513 -11.25 -24.91 21.54
N PRO A 514 -10.23 -25.74 21.88
CA PRO A 514 -10.41 -27.13 22.28
C PRO A 514 -11.39 -27.37 23.44
N ALA A 515 -11.57 -26.39 24.33
CA ALA A 515 -12.54 -26.45 25.42
C ALA A 515 -14.01 -26.37 24.97
N LEU A 516 -14.27 -25.98 23.72
CA LEU A 516 -15.60 -25.94 23.11
C LEU A 516 -15.88 -27.17 22.21
N TRP A 517 -14.91 -28.09 22.04
CA TRP A 517 -15.11 -29.31 21.26
C TRP A 517 -15.83 -30.37 22.09
N ASP A 518 -17.10 -30.62 21.80
CA ASP A 518 -17.78 -31.83 22.28
C ASP A 518 -17.33 -33.03 21.41
N LEU A 519 -16.15 -33.56 21.74
CA LEU A 519 -15.56 -34.74 21.08
C LEU A 519 -16.43 -36.00 21.18
N ALA A 520 -17.45 -36.04 22.05
CA ALA A 520 -18.41 -37.13 22.11
C ALA A 520 -19.52 -36.93 21.07
N ALA A 521 -20.10 -35.73 20.99
CA ALA A 521 -21.05 -35.34 19.95
C ALA A 521 -20.41 -35.44 18.54
N ASP A 522 -19.20 -34.92 18.34
CA ASP A 522 -18.50 -34.94 17.05
C ASP A 522 -18.21 -36.37 16.56
N LYS A 523 -17.89 -37.29 17.49
CA LYS A 523 -17.75 -38.72 17.16
C LYS A 523 -19.10 -39.36 16.84
N GLN A 524 -20.17 -39.00 17.55
CA GLN A 524 -21.51 -39.44 17.23
C GLN A 524 -21.96 -38.95 15.84
N THR A 525 -21.70 -37.69 15.48
CA THR A 525 -22.03 -37.15 14.15
C THR A 525 -21.18 -37.78 13.06
N LEU A 526 -19.86 -37.96 13.24
CA LEU A 526 -19.03 -38.67 12.26
C LEU A 526 -19.42 -40.15 12.07
N GLN A 527 -20.06 -40.76 13.07
CA GLN A 527 -20.48 -42.16 13.04
C GLN A 527 -21.93 -42.35 12.57
N SER A 528 -22.76 -41.31 12.61
CA SER A 528 -24.16 -41.32 12.16
C SER A 528 -24.37 -40.69 10.79
N GLU A 529 -23.69 -39.59 10.49
CA GLU A 529 -23.87 -38.81 9.26
C GLU A 529 -22.83 -39.20 8.19
N GLN A 530 -23.32 -39.67 7.04
CA GLN A 530 -22.47 -39.85 5.86
C GLN A 530 -22.32 -38.52 5.10
N PRO A 531 -21.16 -38.25 4.46
CA PRO A 531 -20.90 -36.98 3.80
C PRO A 531 -21.72 -36.80 2.51
N LEU A 532 -22.93 -36.25 2.66
CA LEU A 532 -23.87 -35.94 1.58
C LEU A 532 -23.25 -35.00 0.54
N GLN A 533 -23.67 -35.19 -0.72
CA GLN A 533 -23.37 -34.32 -1.85
C GLN A 533 -24.58 -33.44 -2.16
N VAL A 534 -24.35 -32.17 -2.50
CA VAL A 534 -25.43 -31.24 -2.87
C VAL A 534 -25.85 -31.47 -4.33
N ALA A 535 -27.11 -31.86 -4.53
CA ALA A 535 -27.75 -31.95 -5.83
C ALA A 535 -28.93 -30.96 -5.94
N ARG A 536 -29.44 -30.76 -7.15
CA ARG A 536 -30.71 -30.05 -7.40
C ARG A 536 -31.73 -31.03 -7.95
N CYS A 537 -32.91 -31.13 -7.33
CA CYS A 537 -34.04 -31.82 -7.94
C CYS A 537 -34.53 -31.00 -9.14
N THR A 538 -34.67 -31.62 -10.30
CA THR A 538 -35.01 -30.93 -11.57
C THR A 538 -36.38 -31.29 -12.12
N LYS A 539 -36.91 -32.46 -11.76
CA LYS A 539 -38.25 -32.91 -12.14
C LYS A 539 -38.68 -34.09 -11.28
N ILE A 540 -39.95 -34.17 -10.92
CA ILE A 540 -40.57 -35.35 -10.31
C ILE A 540 -41.26 -36.15 -11.42
N ILE A 541 -40.95 -37.44 -11.49
CA ILE A 541 -41.58 -38.42 -12.38
C ILE A 541 -42.61 -39.19 -11.54
N ASN A 542 -43.86 -39.21 -12.00
CA ASN A 542 -44.98 -39.94 -11.40
C ASN A 542 -45.27 -39.56 -9.93
N ALA A 543 -45.58 -38.28 -9.68
CA ALA A 543 -45.96 -37.80 -8.35
C ALA A 543 -47.19 -38.51 -7.75
N ASP A 544 -48.09 -39.03 -8.60
CA ASP A 544 -49.35 -39.68 -8.20
C ASP A 544 -49.24 -41.23 -8.09
N SER A 545 -48.03 -41.79 -8.09
CA SER A 545 -47.77 -43.24 -8.03
C SER A 545 -47.10 -43.65 -6.72
N GLU A 546 -47.26 -44.91 -6.35
CA GLU A 546 -46.77 -45.48 -5.08
C GLU A 546 -45.24 -45.34 -4.90
N ASP A 547 -44.48 -45.35 -6.01
CA ASP A 547 -43.03 -45.08 -6.07
C ASP A 547 -42.72 -43.79 -6.87
N PRO A 548 -42.65 -42.60 -6.23
CA PRO A 548 -42.27 -41.36 -6.92
C PRO A 548 -40.76 -41.32 -7.23
N LYS A 549 -40.40 -40.98 -8.47
CA LYS A 549 -38.98 -40.98 -8.94
C LYS A 549 -38.49 -39.59 -9.26
N TYR A 550 -37.32 -39.22 -8.77
CA TYR A 550 -36.80 -37.86 -8.82
C TYR A 550 -35.64 -37.76 -9.81
N ILE A 551 -35.65 -36.76 -10.70
CA ILE A 551 -34.49 -36.45 -11.53
C ILE A 551 -33.61 -35.43 -10.80
N ILE A 552 -32.52 -35.88 -10.20
CA ILE A 552 -31.51 -34.98 -9.63
C ILE A 552 -30.44 -34.60 -10.66
N ASN A 553 -29.87 -33.41 -10.48
CA ASN A 553 -28.75 -32.90 -11.26
C ASN A 553 -27.58 -32.60 -10.31
N VAL A 554 -26.47 -33.33 -10.48
CA VAL A 554 -25.24 -33.18 -9.70
C VAL A 554 -24.23 -32.38 -10.52
N LYS A 555 -23.74 -31.27 -9.97
CA LYS A 555 -22.85 -30.35 -10.69
C LYS A 555 -21.56 -31.09 -11.12
N GLN A 556 -21.20 -30.95 -12.40
CA GLN A 556 -20.06 -31.58 -13.10
C GLN A 556 -20.21 -33.07 -13.52
N PHE A 557 -21.26 -33.79 -13.12
CA PHE A 557 -21.40 -35.22 -13.43
C PHE A 557 -22.50 -35.50 -14.48
N ALA A 558 -23.73 -35.74 -14.05
CA ALA A 558 -24.86 -36.05 -14.92
C ALA A 558 -26.21 -35.78 -14.22
N LYS A 559 -27.31 -36.03 -14.93
CA LYS A 559 -28.64 -36.18 -14.34
C LYS A 559 -28.87 -37.65 -13.97
N PHE A 560 -29.40 -37.92 -12.79
CA PHE A 560 -29.71 -39.26 -12.30
C PHE A 560 -31.18 -39.36 -11.93
N VAL A 561 -31.77 -40.55 -12.11
CA VAL A 561 -33.11 -40.88 -11.59
C VAL A 561 -32.92 -41.61 -10.27
N VAL A 562 -33.53 -41.11 -9.20
CA VAL A 562 -33.27 -41.53 -7.82
C VAL A 562 -34.56 -41.59 -7.00
N ASP A 563 -34.54 -42.41 -5.96
CA ASP A 563 -35.63 -42.53 -5.00
C ASP A 563 -35.31 -41.72 -3.71
N LEU A 564 -36.29 -41.54 -2.82
CA LEU A 564 -36.06 -40.96 -1.50
C LEU A 564 -35.41 -41.97 -0.54
N SER A 565 -34.85 -41.48 0.56
CA SER A 565 -34.59 -42.28 1.76
C SER A 565 -35.81 -42.29 2.68
N ASP A 566 -35.88 -43.28 3.58
CA ASP A 566 -36.98 -43.44 4.57
C ASP A 566 -37.08 -42.29 5.59
N GLN A 567 -36.16 -41.33 5.57
CA GLN A 567 -36.07 -40.20 6.51
C GLN A 567 -36.83 -38.95 6.05
N VAL A 568 -37.23 -38.85 4.78
CA VAL A 568 -37.90 -37.67 4.22
C VAL A 568 -39.25 -38.03 3.61
N ALA A 569 -40.26 -37.21 3.87
CA ALA A 569 -41.57 -37.36 3.26
C ALA A 569 -41.55 -36.85 1.80
N PRO A 570 -42.25 -37.51 0.85
CA PRO A 570 -42.41 -37.01 -0.52
C PRO A 570 -43.02 -35.61 -0.60
N THR A 571 -43.71 -35.14 0.44
CA THR A 571 -44.30 -33.80 0.54
C THR A 571 -43.27 -32.68 0.66
N ASP A 572 -42.06 -32.98 1.12
CA ASP A 572 -41.08 -31.97 1.52
C ASP A 572 -40.08 -31.65 0.39
N ILE A 573 -40.25 -32.29 -0.78
CA ILE A 573 -39.36 -32.21 -1.94
C ILE A 573 -40.10 -31.60 -3.14
N GLU A 574 -39.82 -30.33 -3.44
CA GLU A 574 -40.39 -29.62 -4.60
C GLU A 574 -39.45 -29.64 -5.83
N GLU A 575 -40.02 -29.41 -7.02
CA GLU A 575 -39.24 -29.24 -8.25
C GLU A 575 -38.35 -27.99 -8.17
N GLY A 576 -37.07 -28.13 -8.52
CA GLY A 576 -36.08 -27.05 -8.46
C GLY A 576 -35.34 -26.94 -7.12
N MET A 577 -35.82 -27.61 -6.07
CA MET A 577 -35.22 -27.57 -4.73
C MET A 577 -33.80 -28.15 -4.70
N ARG A 578 -32.98 -27.68 -3.75
CA ARG A 578 -31.70 -28.30 -3.43
C ARG A 578 -31.91 -29.44 -2.47
N VAL A 579 -31.16 -30.53 -2.65
CA VAL A 579 -31.27 -31.73 -1.82
C VAL A 579 -29.88 -32.28 -1.48
N GLY A 580 -29.72 -32.74 -0.25
CA GLY A 580 -28.59 -33.55 0.17
C GLY A 580 -28.79 -34.99 -0.29
N VAL A 581 -27.80 -35.53 -0.99
CA VAL A 581 -27.86 -36.83 -1.68
C VAL A 581 -26.65 -37.67 -1.30
N ASP A 582 -26.83 -38.97 -1.04
CA ASP A 582 -25.70 -39.89 -0.79
C ASP A 582 -24.82 -40.09 -2.04
N ARG A 583 -23.51 -40.24 -1.85
CA ARG A 583 -22.54 -40.47 -2.92
C ARG A 583 -22.62 -41.86 -3.55
N ASN A 584 -23.10 -42.86 -2.82
CA ASN A 584 -23.07 -44.27 -3.27
C ASN A 584 -24.38 -44.66 -3.98
N LYS A 585 -25.52 -44.44 -3.34
CA LYS A 585 -26.85 -44.83 -3.84
C LYS A 585 -27.59 -43.67 -4.53
N TYR A 586 -27.10 -42.43 -4.42
CA TYR A 586 -27.73 -41.22 -4.96
C TYR A 586 -29.16 -40.94 -4.46
N GLN A 587 -29.59 -41.56 -3.37
CA GLN A 587 -30.90 -41.29 -2.75
C GLN A 587 -30.97 -39.93 -2.05
N ILE A 588 -32.16 -39.31 -2.03
CA ILE A 588 -32.41 -38.02 -1.36
C ILE A 588 -32.55 -38.22 0.15
N HIS A 589 -31.76 -37.49 0.95
CA HIS A 589 -31.75 -37.56 2.41
C HIS A 589 -32.33 -36.34 3.13
N ILE A 590 -32.15 -35.13 2.59
CA ILE A 590 -32.60 -33.90 3.26
C ILE A 590 -32.88 -32.78 2.24
N PRO A 591 -34.00 -32.04 2.34
CA PRO A 591 -34.18 -30.79 1.62
C PRO A 591 -33.22 -29.72 2.14
N LEU A 592 -32.53 -29.03 1.24
CA LEU A 592 -31.62 -27.93 1.56
C LEU A 592 -32.25 -26.59 1.16
N PRO A 593 -31.94 -25.50 1.89
CA PRO A 593 -32.40 -24.17 1.52
C PRO A 593 -31.93 -23.79 0.10
N PRO A 594 -32.68 -22.91 -0.60
CA PRO A 594 -32.29 -22.41 -1.90
C PRO A 594 -30.91 -21.74 -1.85
N LYS A 595 -30.21 -21.69 -2.99
CA LYS A 595 -28.95 -20.95 -3.07
C LYS A 595 -29.28 -19.46 -3.06
N ILE A 596 -28.96 -18.78 -1.96
CA ILE A 596 -28.85 -17.33 -1.93
C ILE A 596 -27.42 -16.99 -2.37
N ASP A 597 -27.23 -16.12 -3.38
CA ASP A 597 -25.89 -15.64 -3.70
C ASP A 597 -25.34 -14.81 -2.53
N PRO A 598 -24.09 -15.05 -2.08
CA PRO A 598 -23.52 -14.39 -0.90
C PRO A 598 -23.47 -12.86 -1.07
N THR A 599 -23.34 -12.36 -2.30
CA THR A 599 -23.43 -10.95 -2.64
C THR A 599 -24.75 -10.31 -2.18
N VAL A 600 -25.87 -11.03 -2.31
CA VAL A 600 -27.20 -10.56 -1.85
C VAL A 600 -27.31 -10.66 -0.33
N THR A 601 -26.72 -11.70 0.28
CA THR A 601 -26.65 -11.80 1.75
C THR A 601 -25.88 -10.63 2.37
N MET A 602 -24.78 -10.19 1.76
CA MET A 602 -24.00 -9.02 2.25
C MET A 602 -24.75 -7.68 2.12
N MET A 603 -25.82 -7.59 1.31
CA MET A 603 -26.71 -6.41 1.22
C MET A 603 -27.76 -6.37 2.35
N GLN A 604 -27.93 -7.47 3.10
CA GLN A 604 -28.72 -7.45 4.33
C GLN A 604 -27.92 -6.72 5.41
N VAL A 605 -28.48 -5.62 5.93
CA VAL A 605 -27.91 -4.93 7.08
C VAL A 605 -28.40 -5.65 8.34
N GLU A 606 -27.54 -6.43 8.97
CA GLU A 606 -27.88 -7.24 10.15
C GLU A 606 -27.88 -6.42 11.45
N GLU A 607 -27.12 -5.32 11.50
CA GLU A 607 -27.00 -4.42 12.66
C GLU A 607 -27.86 -3.15 12.50
N LYS A 608 -28.67 -2.82 13.51
CA LYS A 608 -29.55 -1.64 13.46
C LYS A 608 -28.71 -0.35 13.45
N PRO A 609 -28.95 0.60 12.54
CA PRO A 609 -28.17 1.83 12.49
C PRO A 609 -28.52 2.78 13.66
N ASP A 610 -27.52 3.29 14.38
CA ASP A 610 -27.71 4.12 15.58
C ASP A 610 -28.49 5.45 15.39
N VAL A 611 -28.69 5.88 14.14
CA VAL A 611 -29.30 7.18 13.82
C VAL A 611 -30.75 7.22 14.28
N THR A 612 -31.14 8.24 15.05
CA THR A 612 -32.53 8.43 15.50
C THR A 612 -33.20 9.58 14.77
N TYR A 613 -34.53 9.67 14.84
CA TYR A 613 -35.26 10.84 14.34
C TYR A 613 -34.88 12.16 15.01
N SER A 614 -34.32 12.11 16.23
CA SER A 614 -33.81 13.31 16.93
C SER A 614 -32.62 13.95 16.22
N ASP A 615 -31.89 13.16 15.42
CA ASP A 615 -30.70 13.57 14.70
C ASP A 615 -31.02 14.13 13.30
N VAL A 616 -32.28 14.02 12.85
CA VAL A 616 -32.76 14.52 11.56
C VAL A 616 -33.48 15.87 11.74
N GLY A 617 -32.70 16.95 11.65
CA GLY A 617 -33.23 18.31 11.80
C GLY A 617 -33.88 18.88 10.54
N GLY A 618 -34.92 19.70 10.73
CA GLY A 618 -35.52 20.55 9.68
C GLY A 618 -36.56 19.91 8.75
N CYS A 619 -36.68 18.58 8.72
CA CYS A 619 -37.54 17.86 7.76
C CYS A 619 -38.78 17.21 8.42
N LYS A 620 -39.42 17.88 9.38
CA LYS A 620 -40.46 17.26 10.24
C LYS A 620 -41.68 16.77 9.46
N GLU A 621 -42.15 17.52 8.46
CA GLU A 621 -43.29 17.12 7.64
C GLU A 621 -42.97 15.93 6.72
N GLN A 622 -41.76 15.91 6.16
CA GLN A 622 -41.25 14.84 5.31
C GLN A 622 -41.12 13.55 6.12
N ILE A 623 -40.61 13.65 7.36
CA ILE A 623 -40.55 12.54 8.32
C ILE A 623 -41.95 12.01 8.60
N GLU A 624 -42.94 12.85 8.94
CA GLU A 624 -44.28 12.34 9.27
C GLU A 624 -44.94 11.65 8.07
N LYS A 625 -44.85 12.24 6.87
CA LYS A 625 -45.30 11.61 5.60
C LYS A 625 -44.62 10.27 5.33
N LEU A 626 -43.36 10.09 5.75
CA LEU A 626 -42.63 8.82 5.62
C LEU A 626 -43.06 7.79 6.69
N ARG A 627 -43.32 8.23 7.92
CA ARG A 627 -43.78 7.40 9.04
C ARG A 627 -45.20 6.86 8.84
N GLU A 628 -46.10 7.64 8.25
CA GLU A 628 -47.42 7.18 7.79
C GLU A 628 -47.32 6.00 6.80
N VAL A 629 -46.31 6.02 5.94
CA VAL A 629 -46.13 5.08 4.81
C VAL A 629 -45.38 3.81 5.20
N VAL A 630 -44.38 3.93 6.09
CA VAL A 630 -43.49 2.81 6.45
C VAL A 630 -43.78 2.28 7.85
N GLU A 631 -43.80 3.13 8.89
CA GLU A 631 -43.98 2.68 10.29
C GLU A 631 -45.41 2.19 10.54
N THR A 632 -46.40 3.01 10.18
CA THR A 632 -47.80 2.80 10.55
C THR A 632 -48.38 1.48 10.03
N PRO A 633 -48.16 1.04 8.78
CA PRO A 633 -48.65 -0.27 8.31
C PRO A 633 -47.86 -1.47 8.83
N LEU A 634 -46.64 -1.28 9.34
CA LEU A 634 -45.84 -2.36 9.94
C LEU A 634 -46.18 -2.56 11.43
N LEU A 635 -46.44 -1.48 12.16
CA LEU A 635 -46.82 -1.50 13.58
C LEU A 635 -48.32 -1.73 13.81
N HIS A 636 -49.17 -1.19 12.94
CA HIS A 636 -50.64 -1.17 13.11
C HIS A 636 -51.41 -1.60 11.83
N PRO A 637 -51.17 -2.81 11.29
CA PRO A 637 -51.85 -3.30 10.10
C PRO A 637 -53.39 -3.37 10.27
N GLU A 638 -53.87 -3.58 11.49
CA GLU A 638 -55.30 -3.67 11.82
C GLU A 638 -56.08 -2.41 11.43
N ARG A 639 -55.45 -1.23 11.47
CA ARG A 639 -56.09 0.04 11.10
C ARG A 639 -56.42 0.11 9.61
N PHE A 640 -55.55 -0.46 8.77
CA PHE A 640 -55.74 -0.48 7.31
C PHE A 640 -56.76 -1.54 6.91
N VAL A 641 -56.69 -2.73 7.53
CA VAL A 641 -57.63 -3.83 7.28
C VAL A 641 -59.06 -3.45 7.70
N ASN A 642 -59.25 -2.87 8.89
CA ASN A 642 -60.57 -2.46 9.38
C ASN A 642 -61.18 -1.30 8.56
N LEU A 643 -60.34 -0.46 7.95
CA LEU A 643 -60.76 0.64 7.07
C LEU A 643 -60.93 0.20 5.60
N GLY A 644 -60.52 -1.03 5.25
CA GLY A 644 -60.65 -1.58 3.90
C GLY A 644 -59.72 -0.95 2.85
N ILE A 645 -58.58 -0.38 3.27
CA ILE A 645 -57.62 0.28 2.36
C ILE A 645 -56.29 -0.48 2.29
N GLU A 646 -55.74 -0.64 1.08
CA GLU A 646 -54.37 -1.13 0.92
C GLU A 646 -53.35 -0.04 1.30
N PRO A 647 -52.36 -0.33 2.16
CA PRO A 647 -51.31 0.63 2.48
C PRO A 647 -50.33 0.79 1.30
N PRO A 648 -49.81 2.00 1.04
CA PRO A 648 -48.87 2.27 -0.06
C PRO A 648 -47.65 1.33 -0.01
N LYS A 649 -47.17 0.93 -1.20
CA LYS A 649 -46.19 -0.15 -1.41
C LYS A 649 -44.78 0.37 -1.71
N GLY A 650 -44.63 1.63 -2.10
CA GLY A 650 -43.32 2.24 -2.31
C GLY A 650 -43.29 3.75 -2.16
N VAL A 651 -42.12 4.27 -1.81
CA VAL A 651 -41.87 5.70 -1.58
C VAL A 651 -40.53 6.13 -2.20
N LEU A 652 -40.54 7.27 -2.89
CA LEU A 652 -39.36 7.91 -3.47
C LEU A 652 -39.00 9.15 -2.66
N LEU A 653 -37.76 9.22 -2.19
CA LEU A 653 -37.15 10.41 -1.60
C LEU A 653 -36.29 11.08 -2.67
N PHE A 654 -36.57 12.34 -3.01
CA PHE A 654 -35.81 13.09 -4.02
C PHE A 654 -35.49 14.51 -3.54
N GLY A 655 -34.46 15.13 -4.11
CA GLY A 655 -33.99 16.46 -3.72
C GLY A 655 -32.49 16.62 -3.93
N PRO A 656 -31.92 17.82 -3.72
CA PRO A 656 -30.48 18.05 -3.84
C PRO A 656 -29.62 17.11 -2.96
N PRO A 657 -28.34 16.88 -3.30
CA PRO A 657 -27.43 16.15 -2.42
C PRO A 657 -27.25 16.90 -1.08
N GLY A 658 -26.94 16.16 0.00
CA GLY A 658 -26.69 16.76 1.32
C GLY A 658 -27.93 17.18 2.13
N THR A 659 -29.16 16.96 1.64
CA THR A 659 -30.41 17.27 2.35
C THR A 659 -30.88 16.19 3.35
N GLY A 660 -30.11 15.10 3.50
CA GLY A 660 -30.36 14.09 4.55
C GLY A 660 -31.26 12.91 4.16
N LYS A 661 -31.58 12.70 2.87
CA LYS A 661 -32.38 11.57 2.36
C LYS A 661 -31.95 10.21 2.96
N THR A 662 -30.67 9.86 2.81
CA THR A 662 -30.08 8.61 3.31
C THR A 662 -30.04 8.54 4.85
N LEU A 663 -29.89 9.67 5.54
CA LEU A 663 -29.96 9.73 7.01
C LEU A 663 -31.39 9.46 7.51
N CYS A 664 -32.40 10.02 6.82
CA CYS A 664 -33.80 9.77 7.12
C CYS A 664 -34.17 8.30 6.90
N ALA A 665 -33.69 7.66 5.83
CA ALA A 665 -33.88 6.23 5.58
C ALA A 665 -33.27 5.36 6.70
N ARG A 666 -32.08 5.71 7.21
CA ARG A 666 -31.46 5.03 8.37
C ARG A 666 -32.27 5.22 9.66
N ALA A 667 -32.79 6.43 9.91
CA ALA A 667 -33.63 6.70 11.09
C ALA A 667 -34.95 5.90 11.08
N VAL A 668 -35.54 5.66 9.91
CA VAL A 668 -36.69 4.75 9.75
C VAL A 668 -36.28 3.32 10.09
N ALA A 669 -35.17 2.83 9.53
CA ALA A 669 -34.69 1.46 9.73
C ALA A 669 -34.42 1.14 11.22
N ASN A 670 -33.86 2.10 11.98
CA ASN A 670 -33.63 1.94 13.43
C ASN A 670 -34.93 1.69 14.21
N ARG A 671 -36.02 2.37 13.84
CA ARG A 671 -37.30 2.29 14.56
C ARG A 671 -38.19 1.11 14.13
N THR A 672 -37.89 0.47 13.01
CA THR A 672 -38.63 -0.70 12.53
C THR A 672 -37.93 -2.00 12.93
N ASP A 673 -38.65 -2.95 13.53
CA ASP A 673 -38.17 -4.33 13.74
C ASP A 673 -38.28 -5.22 12.47
N ALA A 674 -38.47 -4.61 11.30
CA ALA A 674 -38.48 -5.30 10.02
C ALA A 674 -37.06 -5.52 9.49
N CYS A 675 -36.85 -6.53 8.66
CA CYS A 675 -35.56 -6.73 8.02
C CYS A 675 -35.24 -5.55 7.09
N PHE A 676 -34.08 -4.92 7.28
CA PHE A 676 -33.59 -3.85 6.42
C PHE A 676 -32.57 -4.40 5.41
N ILE A 677 -32.84 -4.21 4.11
CA ILE A 677 -31.92 -4.55 3.03
C ILE A 677 -31.50 -3.24 2.36
N ARG A 678 -30.20 -2.93 2.36
CA ARG A 678 -29.65 -1.74 1.71
C ARG A 678 -28.98 -2.17 0.41
N VAL A 679 -29.36 -1.52 -0.69
CA VAL A 679 -28.75 -1.68 -2.00
C VAL A 679 -28.29 -0.31 -2.47
N ILE A 680 -27.07 -0.22 -2.98
CA ILE A 680 -26.59 0.97 -3.68
C ILE A 680 -26.76 0.73 -5.19
N GLY A 681 -27.34 1.67 -5.93
CA GLY A 681 -27.66 1.50 -7.35
C GLY A 681 -26.47 1.06 -8.20
N SER A 682 -25.27 1.53 -7.88
CA SER A 682 -24.02 1.12 -8.53
C SER A 682 -23.65 -0.36 -8.34
N GLU A 683 -24.05 -1.01 -7.24
CA GLU A 683 -23.76 -2.43 -6.97
C GLU A 683 -24.51 -3.36 -7.94
N LEU A 684 -25.62 -2.89 -8.51
CA LEU A 684 -26.41 -3.62 -9.49
C LEU A 684 -25.79 -3.59 -10.90
N VAL A 685 -24.79 -2.73 -11.14
CA VAL A 685 -24.05 -2.66 -12.41
C VAL A 685 -22.92 -3.69 -12.39
N GLN A 686 -23.11 -4.79 -13.12
CA GLN A 686 -22.20 -5.94 -13.13
C GLN A 686 -21.50 -6.11 -14.48
N LYS A 687 -20.30 -6.71 -14.46
CA LYS A 687 -19.47 -6.92 -15.66
C LYS A 687 -20.08 -7.92 -16.65
N TYR A 688 -20.94 -8.82 -16.17
CA TYR A 688 -21.55 -9.88 -16.98
C TYR A 688 -23.00 -9.56 -17.33
N VAL A 689 -23.34 -9.74 -18.61
CA VAL A 689 -24.68 -9.51 -19.18
C VAL A 689 -25.73 -10.40 -18.51
N GLY A 690 -26.80 -9.80 -18.00
CA GLY A 690 -27.89 -10.44 -17.28
C GLY A 690 -27.63 -10.71 -15.78
N GLU A 691 -26.47 -10.36 -15.25
CA GLU A 691 -26.14 -10.63 -13.84
C GLU A 691 -26.85 -9.68 -12.87
N GLY A 692 -26.92 -8.37 -13.18
CA GLY A 692 -27.67 -7.40 -12.36
C GLY A 692 -29.15 -7.79 -12.22
N ALA A 693 -29.79 -8.19 -13.33
CA ALA A 693 -31.15 -8.71 -13.33
C ALA A 693 -31.32 -10.00 -12.49
N ARG A 694 -30.31 -10.90 -12.46
CA ARG A 694 -30.34 -12.09 -11.57
C ARG A 694 -30.36 -11.67 -10.10
N MET A 695 -29.47 -10.76 -9.70
CA MET A 695 -29.38 -10.29 -8.32
C MET A 695 -30.68 -9.62 -7.85
N VAL A 696 -31.34 -8.85 -8.72
CA VAL A 696 -32.66 -8.26 -8.41
C VAL A 696 -33.70 -9.34 -8.09
N ARG A 697 -33.75 -10.44 -8.84
CA ARG A 697 -34.68 -11.56 -8.53
C ARG A 697 -34.36 -12.21 -7.19
N GLU A 698 -33.09 -12.58 -6.97
CA GLU A 698 -32.65 -13.23 -5.73
C GLU A 698 -32.90 -12.34 -4.50
N LEU A 699 -32.77 -11.02 -4.63
CA LEU A 699 -33.10 -10.05 -3.57
C LEU A 699 -34.60 -10.05 -3.24
N PHE A 700 -35.48 -10.03 -4.24
CA PHE A 700 -36.93 -10.08 -3.99
C PHE A 700 -37.39 -11.46 -3.50
N GLU A 701 -36.77 -12.56 -3.95
CA GLU A 701 -36.99 -13.90 -3.37
C GLU A 701 -36.59 -13.93 -1.89
N MET A 702 -35.40 -13.45 -1.55
CA MET A 702 -34.93 -13.33 -0.17
C MET A 702 -35.84 -12.44 0.69
N ALA A 703 -36.38 -11.35 0.12
CA ALA A 703 -37.32 -10.48 0.82
C ALA A 703 -38.70 -11.16 1.03
N ARG A 704 -39.16 -12.00 0.10
CA ARG A 704 -40.42 -12.76 0.22
C ARG A 704 -40.39 -13.84 1.30
N THR A 705 -39.22 -14.40 1.64
CA THR A 705 -39.12 -15.37 2.76
C THR A 705 -39.34 -14.72 4.13
N LYS A 706 -39.30 -13.39 4.23
CA LYS A 706 -39.40 -12.63 5.48
C LYS A 706 -40.79 -12.04 5.68
N LYS A 707 -41.32 -12.13 6.91
CA LYS A 707 -42.68 -11.67 7.27
C LYS A 707 -42.92 -10.17 7.05
N ALA A 708 -41.86 -9.36 7.18
CA ALA A 708 -41.85 -7.93 6.89
C ALA A 708 -40.43 -7.52 6.47
N CYS A 709 -40.31 -6.80 5.36
CA CYS A 709 -39.03 -6.37 4.82
C CYS A 709 -39.12 -4.94 4.27
N LEU A 710 -38.10 -4.13 4.56
CA LEU A 710 -37.89 -2.79 4.03
C LEU A 710 -36.64 -2.82 3.13
N ILE A 711 -36.84 -2.71 1.82
CA ILE A 711 -35.77 -2.63 0.83
C ILE A 711 -35.48 -1.15 0.58
N PHE A 712 -34.23 -0.73 0.78
CA PHE A 712 -33.76 0.62 0.51
C PHE A 712 -32.78 0.65 -0.67
N PHE A 713 -33.16 1.30 -1.76
CA PHE A 713 -32.28 1.63 -2.88
C PHE A 713 -31.75 3.06 -2.73
N ASP A 714 -30.45 3.20 -2.51
CA ASP A 714 -29.70 4.47 -2.55
C ASP A 714 -29.17 4.70 -3.99
N GLU A 715 -29.12 5.94 -4.46
CA GLU A 715 -28.56 6.31 -5.78
C GLU A 715 -29.16 5.51 -6.96
N ILE A 716 -30.49 5.41 -6.99
CA ILE A 716 -31.23 4.68 -8.04
C ILE A 716 -31.05 5.31 -9.44
N ASP A 717 -30.60 6.55 -9.53
CA ASP A 717 -30.25 7.24 -10.78
C ASP A 717 -29.09 6.56 -11.55
N ALA A 718 -28.25 5.75 -10.89
CA ALA A 718 -27.23 4.93 -11.55
C ALA A 718 -27.80 3.81 -12.45
N ILE A 719 -29.03 3.35 -12.19
CA ILE A 719 -29.70 2.31 -13.00
C ILE A 719 -31.07 2.70 -13.56
N GLY A 720 -31.68 3.76 -13.03
CA GLY A 720 -33.04 4.19 -13.36
C GLY A 720 -33.18 5.04 -14.63
N GLY A 721 -32.09 5.23 -15.38
CA GLY A 721 -32.02 6.14 -16.53
C GLY A 721 -33.07 5.88 -17.61
N ALA A 722 -33.66 6.95 -18.13
CA ALA A 722 -34.60 6.91 -19.23
C ALA A 722 -33.96 6.39 -20.53
N ARG A 723 -34.78 5.75 -21.37
CA ARG A 723 -34.34 5.15 -22.64
C ARG A 723 -33.97 6.20 -23.68
N PHE A 724 -32.69 6.33 -23.98
CA PHE A 724 -32.21 6.99 -25.19
C PHE A 724 -31.58 5.94 -26.11
N ASP A 725 -32.21 5.70 -27.26
CA ASP A 725 -31.76 4.72 -28.26
C ASP A 725 -30.75 5.37 -29.22
N ASP A 726 -29.57 5.70 -28.70
CA ASP A 726 -28.55 6.47 -29.42
C ASP A 726 -27.54 5.56 -30.17
N GLY A 727 -28.05 4.49 -30.79
CA GLY A 727 -27.36 3.62 -31.76
C GLY A 727 -26.16 2.78 -31.28
N ALA A 728 -25.54 3.14 -30.15
CA ALA A 728 -24.40 2.45 -29.56
C ALA A 728 -24.84 1.67 -28.31
N GLY A 729 -24.81 0.34 -28.39
CA GLY A 729 -25.46 -0.56 -27.43
C GLY A 729 -24.85 -0.69 -26.02
N GLY A 730 -24.25 0.36 -25.46
CA GLY A 730 -23.61 0.36 -24.13
C GLY A 730 -24.60 0.20 -22.97
N ASP A 731 -25.70 0.96 -22.97
CA ASP A 731 -26.62 1.04 -21.82
C ASP A 731 -27.63 -0.11 -21.71
N ASN A 732 -27.62 -1.03 -22.68
CA ASN A 732 -28.58 -2.13 -22.79
C ASN A 732 -28.60 -3.08 -21.57
N GLU A 733 -27.50 -3.21 -20.83
CA GLU A 733 -27.44 -4.07 -19.64
C GLU A 733 -28.06 -3.41 -18.40
N VAL A 734 -27.80 -2.11 -18.22
CA VAL A 734 -28.40 -1.31 -17.14
C VAL A 734 -29.93 -1.29 -17.30
N GLN A 735 -30.40 -1.07 -18.53
CA GLN A 735 -31.83 -1.11 -18.87
C GLN A 735 -32.48 -2.47 -18.56
N ARG A 736 -31.79 -3.60 -18.80
CA ARG A 736 -32.32 -4.95 -18.47
C ARG A 736 -32.52 -5.13 -16.98
N THR A 737 -31.57 -4.66 -16.17
CA THR A 737 -31.66 -4.72 -14.71
C THR A 737 -32.78 -3.83 -14.18
N MET A 738 -32.97 -2.64 -14.76
CA MET A 738 -34.08 -1.74 -14.45
C MET A 738 -35.45 -2.30 -14.85
N LEU A 739 -35.57 -2.97 -15.99
CA LEU A 739 -36.80 -3.65 -16.43
C LEU A 739 -37.16 -4.83 -15.52
N GLU A 740 -36.17 -5.58 -15.03
CA GLU A 740 -36.41 -6.64 -14.05
C GLU A 740 -36.86 -6.07 -12.69
N LEU A 741 -36.25 -4.98 -12.22
CA LEU A 741 -36.69 -4.28 -11.01
C LEU A 741 -38.15 -3.79 -11.15
N ILE A 742 -38.49 -3.23 -12.30
CA ILE A 742 -39.87 -2.89 -12.66
C ILE A 742 -40.80 -4.10 -12.58
N ASN A 743 -40.40 -5.25 -13.13
CA ASN A 743 -41.20 -6.48 -13.12
C ASN A 743 -41.43 -7.00 -11.68
N GLN A 744 -40.42 -6.98 -10.82
CA GLN A 744 -40.57 -7.37 -9.40
C GLN A 744 -41.41 -6.38 -8.58
N LEU A 745 -41.50 -5.11 -9.00
CA LEU A 745 -42.33 -4.09 -8.34
C LEU A 745 -43.83 -4.16 -8.71
N ASP A 746 -44.14 -4.64 -9.92
CA ASP A 746 -45.48 -4.63 -10.55
C ASP A 746 -46.12 -6.03 -10.72
N GLY A 747 -45.35 -7.09 -10.49
CA GLY A 747 -45.66 -8.46 -10.93
C GLY A 747 -47.02 -9.02 -10.52
N PHE A 748 -47.47 -10.02 -11.27
CA PHE A 748 -48.79 -10.65 -11.10
C PHE A 748 -49.03 -11.25 -9.70
N ASP A 749 -47.96 -11.65 -9.00
CA ASP A 749 -48.04 -12.11 -7.62
C ASP A 749 -47.97 -10.92 -6.63
N PRO A 750 -48.93 -10.78 -5.70
CA PRO A 750 -48.91 -9.70 -4.73
C PRO A 750 -47.65 -9.78 -3.85
N ARG A 751 -46.89 -8.67 -3.81
CA ARG A 751 -45.60 -8.48 -3.12
C ARG A 751 -45.57 -8.70 -1.58
N GLY A 752 -46.62 -9.28 -0.99
CA GLY A 752 -46.74 -9.48 0.45
C GLY A 752 -46.53 -8.17 1.23
N ASN A 753 -45.81 -8.26 2.35
CA ASN A 753 -45.48 -7.11 3.21
C ASN A 753 -44.06 -6.57 2.94
N ILE A 754 -43.71 -6.38 1.66
CA ILE A 754 -42.42 -5.80 1.22
C ILE A 754 -42.62 -4.33 0.87
N LYS A 755 -42.02 -3.45 1.66
CA LYS A 755 -41.98 -2.00 1.44
C LYS A 755 -40.69 -1.61 0.74
N VAL A 756 -40.78 -0.73 -0.25
CA VAL A 756 -39.62 -0.26 -1.02
C VAL A 756 -39.44 1.25 -0.84
N LEU A 757 -38.23 1.65 -0.45
CA LEU A 757 -37.81 3.03 -0.30
C LEU A 757 -36.70 3.29 -1.33
N MET A 758 -36.86 4.31 -2.16
CA MET A 758 -35.86 4.70 -3.16
C MET A 758 -35.36 6.11 -2.85
N ALA A 759 -34.06 6.37 -3.02
CA ALA A 759 -33.49 7.70 -2.94
C ALA A 759 -32.80 8.07 -4.26
N THR A 760 -33.06 9.28 -4.77
CA THR A 760 -32.38 9.86 -5.93
C THR A 760 -31.95 11.31 -5.66
N ASN A 761 -30.85 11.73 -6.29
CA ASN A 761 -30.49 13.15 -6.40
C ASN A 761 -31.13 13.78 -7.66
N ARG A 762 -31.41 12.97 -8.67
CA ARG A 762 -31.92 13.33 -10.00
C ARG A 762 -33.24 12.61 -10.30
N PRO A 763 -34.40 13.23 -10.04
CA PRO A 763 -35.71 12.67 -10.40
C PRO A 763 -36.04 12.85 -11.90
N ASP A 764 -35.30 13.72 -12.59
CA ASP A 764 -35.43 14.08 -14.01
C ASP A 764 -34.98 12.95 -14.96
N THR A 765 -33.93 12.22 -14.58
CA THR A 765 -33.36 11.13 -15.40
C THR A 765 -34.15 9.82 -15.30
N LEU A 766 -35.08 9.70 -14.35
CA LEU A 766 -35.76 8.44 -14.06
C LEU A 766 -36.81 8.07 -15.12
N ASP A 767 -36.84 6.81 -15.53
CA ASP A 767 -37.84 6.28 -16.47
C ASP A 767 -39.28 6.54 -15.93
N PRO A 768 -40.16 7.19 -16.73
CA PRO A 768 -41.55 7.46 -16.35
C PRO A 768 -42.36 6.23 -15.93
N ALA A 769 -41.99 5.02 -16.39
CA ALA A 769 -42.60 3.78 -15.98
C ALA A 769 -42.31 3.46 -14.49
N LEU A 770 -41.11 3.74 -13.99
CA LEU A 770 -40.79 3.57 -12.57
C LEU A 770 -41.60 4.56 -11.69
N MET A 771 -41.82 5.77 -12.22
CA MET A 771 -42.56 6.85 -11.57
C MET A 771 -44.09 6.68 -11.53
N ARG A 772 -44.62 5.54 -11.99
CA ARG A 772 -46.05 5.23 -12.03
C ARG A 772 -46.59 4.85 -10.63
N PRO A 773 -47.79 5.33 -10.22
CA PRO A 773 -48.45 4.85 -9.01
C PRO A 773 -48.77 3.35 -9.12
N GLY A 774 -48.68 2.64 -8.00
CA GLY A 774 -48.58 1.17 -7.90
C GLY A 774 -47.16 0.71 -7.53
N ARG A 775 -46.13 1.44 -7.98
CA ARG A 775 -44.71 1.17 -7.69
C ARG A 775 -44.15 2.17 -6.68
N LEU A 776 -44.28 3.46 -7.00
CA LEU A 776 -43.82 4.59 -6.20
C LEU A 776 -45.01 5.52 -5.91
N ASP A 777 -45.81 5.14 -4.91
CA ASP A 777 -47.08 5.78 -4.56
C ASP A 777 -46.90 7.15 -3.91
N ARG A 778 -45.81 7.31 -3.15
CA ARG A 778 -45.50 8.55 -2.43
C ARG A 778 -44.16 9.11 -2.90
N LYS A 779 -44.16 10.39 -3.21
CA LYS A 779 -42.99 11.14 -3.66
C LYS A 779 -42.74 12.23 -2.62
N ILE A 780 -41.65 12.11 -1.87
CA ILE A 780 -41.29 13.00 -0.76
C ILE A 780 -40.11 13.85 -1.21
N GLU A 781 -40.34 15.15 -1.35
CA GLU A 781 -39.31 16.12 -1.67
C GLU A 781 -38.54 16.52 -0.39
N PHE A 782 -37.22 16.41 -0.47
CA PHE A 782 -36.28 16.98 0.49
C PHE A 782 -35.71 18.27 -0.09
N SER A 783 -36.50 19.33 0.03
CA SER A 783 -36.10 20.71 -0.25
C SER A 783 -35.02 21.18 0.74
N LEU A 784 -34.47 22.38 0.54
CA LEU A 784 -33.50 22.96 1.48
C LEU A 784 -34.18 23.34 2.81
N PRO A 785 -33.49 23.21 3.95
CA PRO A 785 -34.06 23.51 5.26
C PRO A 785 -34.35 25.00 5.43
N ASP A 786 -35.54 25.31 5.97
CA ASP A 786 -35.94 26.66 6.40
C ASP A 786 -35.04 27.23 7.50
N LEU A 787 -35.21 28.52 7.82
CA LEU A 787 -34.42 29.17 8.89
C LEU A 787 -34.49 28.38 10.21
N GLU A 788 -35.68 28.01 10.66
CA GLU A 788 -35.88 27.20 11.85
C GLU A 788 -35.19 25.83 11.74
N GLY A 789 -35.36 25.16 10.59
CA GLY A 789 -34.71 23.88 10.29
C GLY A 789 -33.19 23.96 10.38
N ARG A 790 -32.57 25.02 9.82
CA ARG A 790 -31.13 25.27 9.93
C ARG A 790 -30.70 25.49 11.38
N THR A 791 -31.46 26.25 12.18
CA THR A 791 -31.14 26.39 13.62
C THR A 791 -31.19 25.05 14.37
N HIS A 792 -32.11 24.16 14.00
CA HIS A 792 -32.22 22.83 14.60
C HIS A 792 -31.03 21.95 14.23
N ILE A 793 -30.61 21.95 12.96
CA ILE A 793 -29.42 21.20 12.48
C ILE A 793 -28.14 21.70 13.19
N PHE A 794 -27.96 23.02 13.34
CA PHE A 794 -26.86 23.58 14.12
C PHE A 794 -26.87 23.08 15.58
N LYS A 795 -28.03 23.07 16.25
CA LYS A 795 -28.16 22.55 17.63
C LYS A 795 -27.83 21.06 17.74
N ILE A 796 -28.26 20.23 16.79
CA ILE A 796 -27.94 18.79 16.76
C ILE A 796 -26.43 18.59 16.68
N HIS A 797 -25.76 19.19 15.70
CA HIS A 797 -24.32 18.98 15.49
C HIS A 797 -23.44 19.67 16.55
N ALA A 798 -23.88 20.80 17.11
CA ALA A 798 -23.15 21.46 18.20
C ALA A 798 -23.30 20.75 19.56
N ARG A 799 -24.35 19.95 19.79
CA ARG A 799 -24.62 19.26 21.07
C ARG A 799 -23.45 18.40 21.58
N SER A 800 -22.71 17.78 20.66
CA SER A 800 -21.57 16.91 21.01
C SER A 800 -20.24 17.68 21.14
N MET A 801 -20.20 18.95 20.73
CA MET A 801 -18.98 19.76 20.72
C MET A 801 -18.84 20.62 21.98
N SER A 802 -17.61 20.87 22.40
CA SER A 802 -17.31 21.85 23.45
C SER A 802 -17.41 23.27 22.90
N VAL A 803 -18.58 23.89 23.07
CA VAL A 803 -18.89 25.25 22.60
C VAL A 803 -19.07 26.23 23.76
N GLU A 804 -18.82 27.51 23.50
CA GLU A 804 -19.21 28.62 24.36
C GLU A 804 -20.73 28.65 24.58
N ARG A 805 -21.18 29.02 25.78
CA ARG A 805 -22.61 28.95 26.16
C ARG A 805 -23.50 29.96 25.44
N ASP A 806 -22.95 31.11 25.05
CA ASP A 806 -23.72 32.27 24.57
C ASP A 806 -23.78 32.37 23.03
N ILE A 807 -23.52 31.26 22.31
CA ILE A 807 -23.54 31.24 20.83
C ILE A 807 -24.97 31.28 20.30
N ARG A 808 -25.25 32.27 19.43
CA ARG A 808 -26.57 32.48 18.82
C ARG A 808 -26.69 31.72 17.49
N PHE A 809 -27.06 30.45 17.56
CA PHE A 809 -27.28 29.60 16.37
C PHE A 809 -28.28 30.18 15.35
N GLU A 810 -29.22 31.04 15.78
CA GLU A 810 -30.12 31.75 14.86
C GLU A 810 -29.39 32.75 13.96
N LEU A 811 -28.40 33.47 14.49
CA LEU A 811 -27.57 34.39 13.72
C LEU A 811 -26.77 33.62 12.65
N LEU A 812 -26.20 32.47 13.02
CA LEU A 812 -25.49 31.60 12.09
C LEU A 812 -26.42 31.06 10.99
N ALA A 813 -27.65 30.64 11.33
CA ALA A 813 -28.63 30.14 10.36
C ALA A 813 -29.15 31.20 9.37
N ARG A 814 -29.10 32.50 9.74
CA ARG A 814 -29.37 33.64 8.84
C ARG A 814 -28.21 33.92 7.89
N LEU A 815 -26.96 33.65 8.31
CA LEU A 815 -25.76 33.83 7.48
C LEU A 815 -25.54 32.70 6.46
N CYS A 816 -26.26 31.59 6.59
CA CYS A 816 -26.25 30.45 5.67
C CYS A 816 -27.57 30.36 4.88
N PRO A 817 -27.85 31.25 3.91
CA PRO A 817 -28.98 31.08 2.99
C PRO A 817 -28.73 29.89 2.06
N ASN A 818 -29.78 29.14 1.74
CA ASN A 818 -29.75 28.00 0.80
C ASN A 818 -28.67 26.93 1.08
N SER A 819 -28.21 26.80 2.33
CA SER A 819 -27.25 25.78 2.73
C SER A 819 -27.91 24.43 3.04
N THR A 820 -27.28 23.36 2.63
CA THR A 820 -27.65 21.97 2.95
C THR A 820 -27.30 21.60 4.40
N GLY A 821 -27.88 20.50 4.90
CA GLY A 821 -27.54 19.97 6.23
C GLY A 821 -26.08 19.48 6.32
N ALA A 822 -25.54 18.96 5.20
CA ALA A 822 -24.13 18.59 5.09
C ALA A 822 -23.19 19.80 5.25
N GLU A 823 -23.46 20.92 4.57
CA GLU A 823 -22.65 22.14 4.70
C GLU A 823 -22.70 22.70 6.14
N ILE A 824 -23.87 22.65 6.81
CA ILE A 824 -24.02 23.06 8.21
C ILE A 824 -23.18 22.17 9.14
N ARG A 825 -23.17 20.85 8.92
CA ARG A 825 -22.28 19.92 9.64
C ARG A 825 -20.81 20.28 9.42
N SER A 826 -20.42 20.59 8.19
CA SER A 826 -19.05 21.01 7.85
C SER A 826 -18.64 22.33 8.51
N VAL A 827 -19.55 23.30 8.63
CA VAL A 827 -19.33 24.55 9.40
C VAL A 827 -19.02 24.23 10.87
N CYS A 828 -19.79 23.35 11.51
CA CYS A 828 -19.53 22.94 12.89
C CYS A 828 -18.15 22.28 13.07
N THR A 829 -17.78 21.36 12.17
CA THR A 829 -16.46 20.70 12.25
C THR A 829 -15.30 21.67 11.98
N GLU A 830 -15.45 22.60 11.04
CA GLU A 830 -14.44 23.62 10.75
C GLU A 830 -14.27 24.62 11.91
N ALA A 831 -15.35 25.03 12.58
CA ALA A 831 -15.28 25.85 13.78
C ALA A 831 -14.49 25.15 14.92
N GLY A 832 -14.67 23.83 15.07
CA GLY A 832 -13.84 23.01 15.96
C GLY A 832 -12.36 23.00 15.55
N MET A 833 -12.05 22.88 14.26
CA MET A 833 -10.68 22.93 13.75
C MET A 833 -10.00 24.28 13.97
N PHE A 834 -10.73 25.41 13.90
CA PHE A 834 -10.19 26.72 14.25
C PHE A 834 -9.83 26.82 15.74
N ALA A 835 -10.67 26.29 16.64
CA ALA A 835 -10.34 26.20 18.06
C ALA A 835 -9.08 25.36 18.31
N ILE A 836 -8.96 24.19 17.67
CA ILE A 836 -7.77 23.31 17.76
C ILE A 836 -6.50 24.00 17.25
N ARG A 837 -6.56 24.67 16.09
CA ARG A 837 -5.43 25.44 15.53
C ARG A 837 -4.96 26.55 16.48
N ALA A 838 -5.89 27.19 17.18
CA ALA A 838 -5.61 28.20 18.20
C ALA A 838 -5.25 27.61 19.59
N ARG A 839 -5.08 26.28 19.70
CA ARG A 839 -4.85 25.53 20.96
C ARG A 839 -5.90 25.79 22.05
N ARG A 840 -7.13 26.14 21.67
CA ARG A 840 -8.28 26.35 22.57
C ARG A 840 -9.12 25.08 22.70
N LYS A 841 -9.67 24.85 23.90
CA LYS A 841 -10.55 23.70 24.20
C LYS A 841 -12.04 23.94 23.90
N ILE A 842 -12.41 25.19 23.58
CA ILE A 842 -13.80 25.60 23.29
C ILE A 842 -13.84 26.42 22.00
N ALA A 843 -14.89 26.19 21.20
CA ALA A 843 -15.22 27.03 20.04
C ALA A 843 -16.10 28.21 20.46
N THR A 844 -15.77 29.40 19.94
CA THR A 844 -16.43 30.70 20.23
C THR A 844 -17.32 31.13 19.07
N GLU A 845 -18.22 32.10 19.27
CA GLU A 845 -19.07 32.65 18.19
C GLU A 845 -18.23 33.14 16.98
N LYS A 846 -17.01 33.66 17.22
CA LYS A 846 -16.07 34.09 16.16
C LYS A 846 -15.57 32.94 15.29
N ASP A 847 -15.25 31.79 15.89
CA ASP A 847 -14.77 30.61 15.15
C ASP A 847 -15.84 30.08 14.18
N PHE A 848 -17.11 30.13 14.60
CA PHE A 848 -18.25 29.81 13.72
C PHE A 848 -18.41 30.82 12.59
N LEU A 849 -18.21 32.13 12.82
CA LEU A 849 -18.26 33.13 11.76
C LEU A 849 -17.12 32.97 10.74
N GLU A 850 -15.91 32.64 11.18
CA GLU A 850 -14.78 32.31 10.31
C GLU A 850 -15.05 31.02 9.51
N ALA A 851 -15.59 29.98 10.15
CA ALA A 851 -16.01 28.75 9.48
C ALA A 851 -17.13 28.98 8.45
N VAL A 852 -18.14 29.79 8.74
CA VAL A 852 -19.20 30.17 7.78
C VAL A 852 -18.61 30.91 6.58
N ASN A 853 -17.70 31.87 6.79
CA ASN A 853 -17.04 32.58 5.69
C ASN A 853 -16.21 31.62 4.82
N LYS A 854 -15.47 30.68 5.43
CA LYS A 854 -14.69 29.66 4.70
C LYS A 854 -15.58 28.70 3.92
N VAL A 855 -16.50 28.00 4.60
CA VAL A 855 -17.31 26.93 4.00
C VAL A 855 -18.37 27.48 3.04
N ILE A 856 -19.13 28.50 3.43
CA ILE A 856 -20.27 28.98 2.63
C ILE A 856 -19.82 29.96 1.55
N LYS A 857 -18.90 30.89 1.85
CA LYS A 857 -18.50 31.94 0.89
C LYS A 857 -17.27 31.57 0.06
N SER A 858 -16.21 31.03 0.67
CA SER A 858 -14.99 30.69 -0.08
C SER A 858 -15.18 29.46 -0.97
N TYR A 859 -15.93 28.45 -0.50
CA TYR A 859 -16.25 27.26 -1.31
C TYR A 859 -17.54 27.40 -2.15
N ALA A 860 -18.17 28.58 -2.19
CA ALA A 860 -19.33 28.85 -3.06
C ALA A 860 -19.06 28.50 -4.54
N LYS A 861 -17.80 28.61 -4.99
CA LYS A 861 -17.35 28.22 -6.34
C LYS A 861 -17.56 26.74 -6.66
N PHE A 862 -17.63 25.88 -5.64
CA PHE A 862 -17.82 24.44 -5.73
C PHE A 862 -19.23 23.99 -5.31
N SER A 863 -20.10 24.90 -4.90
CA SER A 863 -21.46 24.55 -4.49
C SER A 863 -22.26 24.08 -5.72
N ALA A 864 -22.51 22.78 -5.79
CA ALA A 864 -23.31 22.17 -6.85
C ALA A 864 -24.83 22.35 -6.63
N THR A 865 -25.24 22.77 -5.43
CA THR A 865 -26.64 22.94 -5.00
C THR A 865 -27.47 23.74 -6.02
N PRO A 866 -27.04 24.88 -6.60
CA PRO A 866 -27.83 25.62 -7.57
C PRO A 866 -28.13 24.87 -8.88
N ARG A 867 -27.24 23.95 -9.31
CA ARG A 867 -27.47 23.09 -10.48
C ARG A 867 -28.48 21.98 -10.15
N TYR A 868 -28.22 21.25 -9.06
CA TYR A 868 -29.11 20.19 -8.59
C TYR A 868 -30.50 20.67 -8.13
N MET A 869 -30.67 21.95 -7.76
CA MET A 869 -31.98 22.55 -7.52
C MET A 869 -32.84 22.66 -8.79
N THR A 870 -32.24 22.71 -9.97
CA THR A 870 -32.98 22.61 -11.24
C THR A 870 -33.17 21.18 -11.73
N TYR A 871 -32.62 20.19 -11.00
CA TYR A 871 -32.58 18.78 -11.39
C TYR A 871 -32.06 18.59 -12.84
N ASN A 872 -30.88 19.15 -13.15
CA ASN A 872 -30.19 19.05 -14.45
C ASN A 872 -28.73 18.61 -14.28
#